data_AF-A0A1V5B0W7-F1
#
_entry.id   AF-A0A1V5B0W7-F1
#
_cell.length_a   1.000
_cell.length_b   1.000
_cell.length_c   1.000
_cell.angle_alpha   90.00
_cell.angle_beta   90.00
_cell.angle_gamma   90.00
#
_symmetry.space_group_name_H-M   'P 1'
#
loop_
_entity.id
_entity.type
_entity.pdbx_description
1 polymer ?
#
loop_
_entity_poly.entity_id
_entity_poly.type
_entity_poly.pdbx_seq_one_letter_code
_entity_poly.pdbx_strand_id
1 'polypeptide(L)'
;MKAFLTSCFLGICIMASLMSVASASAVQEHSNGQVLILASYNPEMPWEESIISATKLRFAMIMPSVDIDVEYMDTKRIDPNATRLADLRALYLDKYRGRHFDAIIASNTDAFNFLLKNRDEIFPGTPVVFCGVIDFDPSMLKGERDFTGVVEAYNANETISLMLQLHPQARHIVIVTDMTATGQANRRVLERVIPSFKNVTFEFLDNVSVDELRQHVSTLQNNSLILLMTFNRDRNGETLTYGDASLLIREASSSPIYSVYDFYMGYGVLGGKMISGTAQGEQAADLALRIIRGEPMERIPVINKSRTYYMFDHFELIRFSIPNVLLPQGCRIINQPFHARSNLSGLNLSGVNMSCVDLNQSDMTWTDLSGANLSGSTMVQCALFGARLTGANLSGAFMPNDDIHGVDISGADLRGAYLPATYMIGANLSGADLSGAIMDQDFLDNATLAGAKLTGASLWAVKMGDADLKGADLSHSIMHRSTFQRSNLQGANLTGASLIGANLIDADLSGADLTASDISESRMGGADFHKARLTDAMLVFTNFTKANLSGADLSRANLSASEISNADISGANLSGAKLQDASVQGSNLAGARLVKADLNGAHLSDADLSGADLSGADLTDADLTGANLTGADLSDARLVGTDLTLANVMGTTLARTSLLGAKLNWAKLSGSSIKRCQFARAELFGADLSGSDLEGTDFTRAYITRANLSGSRMRNAILDDTDLTGANLSGADLHGVRFSHDHLDDADLSGADLRGASMNSMTLNGVNMRKVNMRSGSFKVLSLEDSDLSGSDLRDTAFNQVAMTNVNLSGSDMSGANLTQIFFFGVDMKGVNLERVKYDEIALRSLANSNLSGARMSADLKRDLERQAEKAETGL
;
A
#
# COMPACT_ATOMS: atom_id res chain seq x y z
N MET A 1 42.28 -14.99 -65.98
CA MET A 1 41.31 -13.95 -65.59
C MET A 1 39.86 -14.45 -65.46
N LYS A 2 39.37 -15.38 -66.30
CA LYS A 2 38.02 -15.97 -66.09
C LYS A 2 37.91 -16.99 -64.94
N ALA A 3 39.01 -17.62 -64.50
CA ALA A 3 39.00 -18.56 -63.37
C ALA A 3 39.12 -17.89 -61.98
N PHE A 4 39.61 -16.64 -61.90
CA PHE A 4 39.73 -15.90 -60.64
C PHE A 4 38.41 -15.24 -60.23
N LEU A 5 37.58 -14.84 -61.22
CA LEU A 5 36.25 -14.28 -60.98
C LEU A 5 35.22 -15.34 -60.54
N THR A 6 35.36 -16.60 -60.95
CA THR A 6 34.45 -17.68 -60.53
C THR A 6 34.73 -18.15 -59.10
N SER A 7 35.99 -18.11 -58.66
CA SER A 7 36.34 -18.48 -57.27
C SER A 7 35.91 -17.42 -56.24
N CYS A 8 35.94 -16.12 -56.59
CA CYS A 8 35.41 -15.07 -55.71
C CYS A 8 33.88 -15.10 -55.63
N PHE A 9 33.17 -15.45 -56.71
CA PHE A 9 31.70 -15.56 -56.67
C PHE A 9 31.22 -16.76 -55.85
N LEU A 10 31.92 -17.91 -55.93
CA LEU A 10 31.57 -19.09 -55.14
C LEU A 10 31.91 -18.91 -53.64
N GLY A 11 32.97 -18.17 -53.32
CA GLY A 11 33.32 -17.81 -51.93
C GLY A 11 32.32 -16.83 -51.29
N ILE A 12 31.81 -15.86 -52.06
CA ILE A 12 30.79 -14.90 -51.58
C ILE A 12 29.42 -15.57 -51.43
N CYS A 13 29.06 -16.52 -52.31
CA CYS A 13 27.79 -17.24 -52.19
C CYS A 13 27.77 -18.24 -51.03
N ILE A 14 28.91 -18.82 -50.63
CA ILE A 14 29.00 -19.75 -49.49
C ILE A 14 29.08 -18.99 -48.15
N MET A 15 29.68 -17.80 -48.09
CA MET A 15 29.55 -16.92 -46.90
C MET A 15 28.14 -16.33 -46.76
N ALA A 16 27.45 -16.03 -47.87
CA ALA A 16 26.07 -15.53 -47.81
C ALA A 16 25.05 -16.61 -47.41
N SER A 17 25.29 -17.89 -47.71
CA SER A 17 24.42 -19.00 -47.28
C SER A 17 24.73 -19.54 -45.88
N LEU A 18 25.92 -19.30 -45.34
CA LEU A 18 26.25 -19.59 -43.94
C LEU A 18 25.89 -18.44 -42.98
N MET A 19 25.69 -17.21 -43.48
CA MET A 19 25.10 -16.11 -42.70
C MET A 19 23.57 -16.02 -42.77
N SER A 20 22.91 -16.80 -43.63
CA SER A 20 21.43 -16.86 -43.71
C SER A 20 20.80 -18.04 -42.97
N VAL A 21 21.60 -18.88 -42.31
CA VAL A 21 21.12 -20.01 -41.47
C VAL A 21 21.46 -19.80 -39.98
N ALA A 22 22.05 -18.66 -39.61
CA ALA A 22 22.39 -18.30 -38.22
C ALA A 22 21.56 -17.12 -37.66
N SER A 23 20.44 -16.78 -38.30
CA SER A 23 19.53 -15.71 -37.86
C SER A 23 18.05 -16.09 -38.04
N ALA A 24 17.75 -17.40 -38.04
CA ALA A 24 16.40 -17.96 -37.97
C ALA A 24 16.20 -18.73 -36.64
N SER A 25 16.58 -18.09 -35.55
CA SER A 25 16.01 -18.32 -34.21
C SER A 25 16.09 -17.02 -33.40
N ALA A 26 15.93 -15.88 -34.07
CA ALA A 26 15.32 -14.75 -33.40
C ALA A 26 13.87 -15.19 -33.18
N VAL A 27 13.53 -15.46 -31.93
CA VAL A 27 12.14 -15.39 -31.48
C VAL A 27 11.59 -14.12 -32.12
N GLN A 28 10.67 -14.29 -33.07
CA GLN A 28 9.89 -13.17 -33.54
C GLN A 28 9.19 -12.68 -32.28
N GLU A 29 9.68 -11.58 -31.69
CA GLU A 29 8.94 -10.86 -30.67
C GLU A 29 7.55 -10.65 -31.27
N HIS A 30 6.59 -11.44 -30.80
CA HIS A 30 5.19 -11.18 -31.09
C HIS A 30 4.98 -9.75 -30.62
N SER A 31 4.72 -8.83 -31.56
CA SER A 31 4.33 -7.47 -31.19
C SER A 31 3.08 -7.62 -30.33
N ASN A 32 3.22 -7.39 -29.02
CA ASN A 32 2.11 -7.48 -28.09
C ASN A 32 1.10 -6.40 -28.50
N GLY A 33 -0.11 -6.81 -28.90
CA GLY A 33 -1.16 -5.84 -29.23
C GLY A 33 -1.52 -5.06 -27.97
N GLN A 34 -1.69 -3.74 -28.07
CA GLN A 34 -2.04 -2.87 -26.96
C GLN A 34 -3.50 -2.42 -27.12
N VAL A 35 -4.37 -2.83 -26.20
CA VAL A 35 -5.79 -2.47 -26.20
C VAL A 35 -6.14 -1.69 -24.95
N LEU A 36 -6.84 -0.56 -25.13
CA LEU A 36 -7.44 0.18 -24.02
C LEU A 36 -8.94 -0.08 -23.99
N ILE A 37 -9.47 -0.57 -22.88
CA ILE A 37 -10.90 -0.57 -22.60
C ILE A 37 -11.22 0.71 -21.83
N LEU A 38 -11.94 1.63 -22.46
CA LEU A 38 -12.53 2.78 -21.77
C LEU A 38 -13.94 2.41 -21.32
N ALA A 39 -14.09 2.16 -20.04
CA ALA A 39 -15.32 1.73 -19.39
C ALA A 39 -16.11 2.92 -18.86
N SER A 40 -17.40 2.98 -19.17
CA SER A 40 -18.26 4.05 -18.66
C SER A 40 -18.46 3.91 -17.15
N TYR A 41 -18.68 2.70 -16.65
CA TYR A 41 -19.09 2.45 -15.26
C TYR A 41 -17.95 1.88 -14.42
N ASN A 42 -18.11 1.80 -13.09
CA ASN A 42 -17.12 1.19 -12.20
C ASN A 42 -17.18 -0.36 -12.22
N PRO A 43 -16.10 -1.05 -11.79
CA PRO A 43 -16.01 -2.53 -11.83
C PRO A 43 -17.02 -3.27 -10.93
N GLU A 44 -17.68 -2.59 -9.98
CA GLU A 44 -18.70 -3.23 -9.15
C GLU A 44 -20.03 -3.43 -9.88
N MET A 45 -20.18 -2.85 -11.09
CA MET A 45 -21.40 -2.99 -11.90
C MET A 45 -21.35 -4.31 -12.69
N PRO A 46 -22.25 -5.29 -12.43
CA PRO A 46 -22.22 -6.60 -13.08
C PRO A 46 -22.26 -6.55 -14.61
N TRP A 47 -22.97 -5.59 -15.19
CA TRP A 47 -23.02 -5.40 -16.64
C TRP A 47 -21.66 -5.03 -17.22
N GLU A 48 -21.00 -4.02 -16.65
CA GLU A 48 -19.66 -3.56 -17.08
C GLU A 48 -18.63 -4.68 -16.88
N GLU A 49 -18.67 -5.34 -15.73
CA GLU A 49 -17.76 -6.45 -15.41
C GLU A 49 -17.93 -7.62 -16.38
N SER A 50 -19.16 -7.99 -16.73
CA SER A 50 -19.41 -9.07 -17.70
C SER A 50 -18.85 -8.77 -19.09
N ILE A 51 -18.92 -7.51 -19.54
CA ILE A 51 -18.34 -7.07 -20.82
C ILE A 51 -16.82 -7.15 -20.76
N ILE A 52 -16.20 -6.58 -19.72
CA ILE A 52 -14.75 -6.51 -19.57
C ILE A 52 -14.16 -7.91 -19.41
N SER A 53 -14.72 -8.73 -18.51
CA SER A 53 -14.24 -10.09 -18.27
C SER A 53 -14.38 -10.97 -19.50
N ALA A 54 -15.50 -10.89 -20.23
CA ALA A 54 -15.66 -11.63 -21.48
C ALA A 54 -14.70 -11.16 -22.58
N THR A 55 -14.46 -9.84 -22.67
CA THR A 55 -13.48 -9.26 -23.59
C THR A 55 -12.08 -9.81 -23.29
N LYS A 56 -11.64 -9.73 -22.03
CA LYS A 56 -10.33 -10.23 -21.58
C LYS A 56 -10.18 -11.73 -21.81
N LEU A 57 -11.19 -12.52 -21.46
CA LEU A 57 -11.20 -13.97 -21.69
C LEU A 57 -11.09 -14.29 -23.19
N ARG A 58 -11.83 -13.57 -24.03
CA ARG A 58 -11.81 -13.78 -25.48
C ARG A 58 -10.43 -13.48 -26.08
N PHE A 59 -9.75 -12.44 -25.61
CA PHE A 59 -8.36 -12.17 -25.98
C PHE A 59 -7.41 -13.26 -25.46
N ALA A 60 -7.51 -13.65 -24.20
CA ALA A 60 -6.66 -14.70 -23.61
C ALA A 60 -6.76 -16.04 -24.40
N MET A 61 -7.96 -16.39 -24.89
CA MET A 61 -8.18 -17.60 -25.67
C MET A 61 -7.61 -17.55 -27.09
N ILE A 62 -7.59 -16.38 -27.73
CA ILE A 62 -7.31 -16.25 -29.18
C ILE A 62 -5.94 -15.63 -29.47
N MET A 63 -5.53 -14.67 -28.64
CA MET A 63 -4.28 -13.92 -28.77
C MET A 63 -3.80 -13.47 -27.37
N PRO A 64 -3.26 -14.39 -26.55
CA PRO A 64 -2.84 -14.08 -25.18
C PRO A 64 -1.68 -13.07 -25.09
N SER A 65 -1.05 -12.72 -26.22
CA SER A 65 -0.03 -11.68 -26.32
C SER A 65 -0.61 -10.25 -26.34
N VAL A 66 -1.94 -10.07 -26.33
CA VAL A 66 -2.56 -8.73 -26.23
C VAL A 66 -2.53 -8.26 -24.79
N ASP A 67 -1.93 -7.11 -24.57
CA ASP A 67 -1.96 -6.37 -23.32
C ASP A 67 -3.21 -5.48 -23.27
N ILE A 68 -3.94 -5.54 -22.15
CA ILE A 68 -5.26 -4.92 -22.00
C ILE A 68 -5.26 -3.99 -20.79
N ASP A 69 -5.31 -2.70 -21.08
CA ASP A 69 -5.58 -1.66 -20.10
C ASP A 69 -7.08 -1.49 -19.92
N VAL A 70 -7.50 -1.16 -18.69
CA VAL A 70 -8.88 -0.78 -18.40
C VAL A 70 -8.88 0.55 -17.66
N GLU A 71 -9.64 1.51 -18.18
CA GLU A 71 -9.84 2.82 -17.60
C GLU A 71 -11.32 3.03 -17.30
N TYR A 72 -11.64 3.40 -16.05
CA TYR A 72 -13.02 3.55 -15.60
C TYR A 72 -13.38 5.04 -15.47
N MET A 73 -14.41 5.48 -16.20
CA MET A 73 -14.92 6.86 -16.15
C MET A 73 -15.82 7.12 -14.93
N ASP A 74 -16.37 6.06 -14.35
CA ASP A 74 -17.26 6.03 -13.18
C ASP A 74 -18.52 6.92 -13.30
N THR A 75 -19.14 6.92 -14.49
CA THR A 75 -20.24 7.84 -14.83
C THR A 75 -21.56 7.54 -14.13
N LYS A 76 -21.67 6.38 -13.48
CA LYS A 76 -22.87 5.98 -12.70
C LYS A 76 -22.82 6.43 -11.25
N ARG A 77 -21.63 6.66 -10.69
CA ARG A 77 -21.48 7.26 -9.36
C ARG A 77 -21.37 8.77 -9.44
N ILE A 78 -20.73 9.28 -10.48
CA ILE A 78 -20.50 10.71 -10.70
C ILE A 78 -21.07 11.13 -12.05
N ASP A 79 -22.03 12.04 -12.04
CA ASP A 79 -22.71 12.48 -13.26
C ASP A 79 -21.70 13.00 -14.31
N PRO A 80 -21.75 12.53 -15.58
CA PRO A 80 -20.84 12.91 -16.64
C PRO A 80 -21.19 14.29 -17.23
N ASN A 81 -21.19 15.32 -16.39
CA ASN A 81 -21.46 16.69 -16.81
C ASN A 81 -20.29 17.29 -17.62
N ALA A 82 -20.54 18.43 -18.27
CA ALA A 82 -19.56 19.06 -19.17
C ALA A 82 -18.20 19.35 -18.50
N THR A 83 -18.21 19.79 -17.24
CA THR A 83 -16.98 20.06 -16.48
C THR A 83 -16.21 18.76 -16.23
N ARG A 84 -16.88 17.73 -15.72
CA ARG A 84 -16.26 16.42 -15.44
C ARG A 84 -15.67 15.78 -16.69
N LEU A 85 -16.37 15.86 -17.83
CA LEU A 85 -15.86 15.35 -19.09
C LEU A 85 -14.65 16.15 -19.60
N ALA A 86 -14.60 17.46 -19.36
CA ALA A 86 -13.42 18.27 -19.67
C ALA A 86 -12.22 17.90 -18.79
N ASP A 87 -12.44 17.64 -17.51
CA ASP A 87 -11.39 17.18 -16.58
C ASP A 87 -10.86 15.80 -16.97
N LEU A 88 -11.74 14.86 -17.34
CA LEU A 88 -11.36 13.54 -17.84
C LEU A 88 -10.53 13.65 -19.14
N ARG A 89 -10.92 14.52 -20.06
CA ARG A 89 -10.14 14.81 -21.27
C ARG A 89 -8.75 15.31 -20.93
N ALA A 90 -8.63 16.29 -20.03
CA ALA A 90 -7.33 16.83 -19.62
C ALA A 90 -6.45 15.76 -18.96
N LEU A 91 -7.03 14.94 -18.08
CA LEU A 91 -6.35 13.81 -17.44
C LEU A 91 -5.83 12.80 -18.46
N TYR A 92 -6.69 12.35 -19.39
CA TYR A 92 -6.31 11.33 -20.36
C TYR A 92 -5.28 11.83 -21.38
N LEU A 93 -5.34 13.11 -21.75
CA LEU A 93 -4.35 13.73 -22.61
C LEU A 93 -2.95 13.79 -21.98
N ASP A 94 -2.87 13.90 -20.65
CA ASP A 94 -1.61 13.84 -19.92
C ASP A 94 -1.17 12.39 -19.65
N LYS A 95 -2.08 11.57 -19.10
CA LYS A 95 -1.83 10.15 -18.73
C LYS A 95 -1.38 9.29 -19.91
N TYR A 96 -2.01 9.46 -21.07
CA TYR A 96 -1.73 8.64 -22.26
C TYR A 96 -0.79 9.34 -23.26
N ARG A 97 -0.14 10.44 -22.86
CA ARG A 97 0.80 11.16 -23.72
C ARG A 97 1.93 10.23 -24.18
N GLY A 98 2.05 10.06 -25.50
CA GLY A 98 3.10 9.24 -26.11
C GLY A 98 2.86 7.73 -26.03
N ARG A 99 1.69 7.29 -25.53
CA ARG A 99 1.29 5.88 -25.55
C ARG A 99 0.49 5.59 -26.81
N HIS A 100 0.72 4.42 -27.40
CA HIS A 100 0.03 3.95 -28.60
C HIS A 100 -0.82 2.72 -28.26
N PHE A 101 -2.06 2.72 -28.74
CA PHE A 101 -2.97 1.58 -28.67
C PHE A 101 -3.37 1.17 -30.10
N ASP A 102 -3.45 -0.12 -30.36
CA ASP A 102 -3.87 -0.70 -31.64
C ASP A 102 -5.40 -0.66 -31.81
N ALA A 103 -6.14 -0.71 -30.70
CA ALA A 103 -7.58 -0.50 -30.66
C ALA A 103 -8.02 0.02 -29.28
N ILE A 104 -9.10 0.79 -29.27
CA ILE A 104 -9.80 1.19 -28.04
C ILE A 104 -11.17 0.52 -28.04
N ILE A 105 -11.53 -0.14 -26.94
CA ILE A 105 -12.88 -0.65 -26.73
C ILE A 105 -13.65 0.35 -25.86
N ALA A 106 -14.66 0.98 -26.44
CA ALA A 106 -15.55 1.89 -25.73
C ALA A 106 -16.72 1.08 -25.14
N SER A 107 -16.72 0.86 -23.83
CA SER A 107 -17.78 0.13 -23.15
C SER A 107 -18.85 1.08 -22.63
N ASN A 108 -20.07 0.89 -23.13
CA ASN A 108 -21.28 1.66 -22.87
C ASN A 108 -21.30 3.09 -23.45
N THR A 109 -22.48 3.70 -23.42
CA THR A 109 -22.80 4.95 -24.14
C THR A 109 -21.94 6.16 -23.74
N ASP A 110 -21.51 6.30 -22.49
CA ASP A 110 -20.76 7.49 -22.06
C ASP A 110 -19.33 7.48 -22.58
N ALA A 111 -18.65 6.33 -22.52
CA ALA A 111 -17.32 6.13 -23.11
C ALA A 111 -17.36 6.32 -24.63
N PHE A 112 -18.38 5.78 -25.30
CA PHE A 112 -18.59 5.97 -26.73
C PHE A 112 -18.74 7.45 -27.10
N ASN A 113 -19.64 8.17 -26.42
CA ASN A 113 -19.86 9.59 -26.68
C ASN A 113 -18.65 10.45 -26.34
N PHE A 114 -17.89 10.08 -25.31
CA PHE A 114 -16.65 10.76 -24.95
C PHE A 114 -15.58 10.59 -26.03
N LEU A 115 -15.40 9.37 -26.55
CA LEU A 115 -14.44 9.10 -27.62
C LEU A 115 -14.85 9.73 -28.95
N LEU A 116 -16.14 9.73 -29.31
CA LEU A 116 -16.62 10.45 -30.50
C LEU A 116 -16.21 11.93 -30.51
N LYS A 117 -16.11 12.56 -29.32
CA LYS A 117 -15.75 13.98 -29.20
C LYS A 117 -14.26 14.24 -29.06
N ASN A 118 -13.52 13.31 -28.46
CA ASN A 118 -12.17 13.58 -27.95
C ASN A 118 -11.09 12.59 -28.44
N ARG A 119 -11.47 11.50 -29.13
CA ARG A 119 -10.52 10.45 -29.55
C ARG A 119 -9.38 11.03 -30.37
N ASP A 120 -9.66 11.86 -31.37
CA ASP A 120 -8.61 12.34 -32.29
C ASP A 120 -7.52 13.17 -31.61
N GLU A 121 -7.84 13.77 -30.46
CA GLU A 121 -6.90 14.56 -29.67
C GLU A 121 -6.14 13.71 -28.66
N ILE A 122 -6.82 12.77 -28.00
CA ILE A 122 -6.23 11.94 -26.94
C ILE A 122 -5.49 10.72 -27.53
N PHE A 123 -6.05 10.10 -28.57
CA PHE A 123 -5.61 8.86 -29.20
C PHE A 123 -5.62 8.99 -30.74
N PRO A 124 -4.74 9.83 -31.30
CA PRO A 124 -4.76 10.14 -32.74
C PRO A 124 -4.51 8.88 -33.57
N GLY A 125 -5.47 8.55 -34.43
CA GLY A 125 -5.34 7.42 -35.38
C GLY A 125 -5.68 6.03 -34.82
N THR A 126 -6.02 5.89 -33.52
CA THR A 126 -6.39 4.60 -32.93
C THR A 126 -7.85 4.19 -33.19
N PRO A 127 -8.14 3.07 -33.87
CA PRO A 127 -9.52 2.63 -34.11
C PRO A 127 -10.33 2.37 -32.83
N VAL A 128 -11.64 2.64 -32.87
CA VAL A 128 -12.55 2.42 -31.75
C VAL A 128 -13.57 1.32 -32.07
N VAL A 129 -13.70 0.37 -31.15
CA VAL A 129 -14.76 -0.64 -31.12
C VAL A 129 -15.70 -0.33 -29.96
N PHE A 130 -16.92 0.13 -30.24
CA PHE A 130 -17.90 0.36 -29.18
C PHE A 130 -18.72 -0.90 -28.86
N CYS A 131 -19.21 -1.00 -27.63
CA CYS A 131 -20.20 -2.00 -27.22
C CYS A 131 -21.10 -1.43 -26.11
N GLY A 132 -22.25 -2.05 -25.83
CA GLY A 132 -23.17 -1.54 -24.80
C GLY A 132 -23.79 -0.16 -25.12
N VAL A 133 -23.83 0.23 -26.39
CA VAL A 133 -24.40 1.53 -26.80
C VAL A 133 -25.90 1.37 -27.06
N ILE A 134 -26.70 1.92 -26.15
CA ILE A 134 -28.17 1.95 -26.24
C ILE A 134 -28.68 3.12 -27.11
N ASP A 135 -29.83 2.95 -27.76
CA ASP A 135 -30.50 3.96 -28.61
C ASP A 135 -29.60 4.49 -29.75
N PHE A 136 -28.73 3.61 -30.27
CA PHE A 136 -27.80 3.92 -31.36
C PHE A 136 -28.53 4.28 -32.65
N ASP A 137 -28.10 5.38 -33.28
CA ASP A 137 -28.52 5.80 -34.61
C ASP A 137 -27.31 5.82 -35.55
N PRO A 138 -27.36 5.20 -36.75
CA PRO A 138 -26.23 5.22 -37.69
C PRO A 138 -25.70 6.62 -38.06
N SER A 139 -26.52 7.67 -37.93
CA SER A 139 -26.09 9.06 -38.13
C SER A 139 -25.10 9.56 -37.07
N MET A 140 -24.99 8.90 -35.91
CA MET A 140 -23.98 9.20 -34.87
C MET A 140 -22.55 8.99 -35.38
N LEU A 141 -22.34 8.12 -36.36
CA LEU A 141 -21.03 7.85 -36.97
C LEU A 141 -20.80 8.65 -38.28
N LYS A 142 -21.67 9.61 -38.60
CA LYS A 142 -21.57 10.34 -39.87
C LYS A 142 -20.33 11.24 -39.88
N GLY A 143 -19.31 10.80 -40.62
CA GLY A 143 -18.02 11.51 -40.72
C GLY A 143 -16.88 10.77 -40.00
N GLU A 144 -17.21 9.78 -39.17
CA GLU A 144 -16.28 8.98 -38.38
C GLU A 144 -15.92 7.68 -39.11
N ARG A 145 -14.68 7.54 -39.58
CA ARG A 145 -14.23 6.37 -40.37
C ARG A 145 -13.55 5.28 -39.54
N ASP A 146 -13.10 5.63 -38.34
CA ASP A 146 -12.34 4.74 -37.46
C ASP A 146 -13.18 4.16 -36.31
N PHE A 147 -14.51 4.10 -36.48
CA PHE A 147 -15.44 3.55 -35.50
C PHE A 147 -16.18 2.33 -36.06
N THR A 148 -16.18 1.26 -35.29
CA THR A 148 -17.03 0.08 -35.48
C THR A 148 -17.53 -0.40 -34.13
N GLY A 149 -18.36 -1.43 -34.06
CA GLY A 149 -18.84 -1.89 -32.76
C GLY A 149 -20.06 -2.78 -32.78
N VAL A 150 -20.57 -3.02 -31.58
CA VAL A 150 -21.73 -3.87 -31.29
C VAL A 150 -22.81 -3.00 -30.64
N VAL A 151 -23.95 -2.87 -31.30
CA VAL A 151 -25.07 -2.08 -30.77
C VAL A 151 -25.77 -2.87 -29.67
N GLU A 152 -26.16 -2.21 -28.58
CA GLU A 152 -26.99 -2.80 -27.51
C GLU A 152 -28.46 -2.92 -27.97
N ALA A 153 -28.68 -3.80 -28.94
CA ALA A 153 -29.98 -4.03 -29.55
C ALA A 153 -30.72 -5.19 -28.86
N TYR A 154 -31.40 -4.91 -27.74
CA TYR A 154 -32.29 -5.86 -27.07
C TYR A 154 -33.66 -5.96 -27.75
N ASN A 155 -34.39 -7.05 -27.53
CA ASN A 155 -35.66 -7.34 -28.20
C ASN A 155 -36.87 -7.18 -27.26
N ALA A 156 -37.24 -5.92 -27.00
CA ALA A 156 -38.41 -5.61 -26.18
C ALA A 156 -39.72 -6.14 -26.81
N ASN A 157 -39.86 -6.07 -28.14
CA ASN A 157 -41.05 -6.58 -28.84
C ASN A 157 -41.24 -8.08 -28.60
N GLU A 158 -40.21 -8.90 -28.79
CA GLU A 158 -40.29 -10.35 -28.55
C GLU A 158 -40.50 -10.68 -27.08
N THR A 159 -39.90 -9.92 -26.16
CA THR A 159 -40.12 -10.11 -24.72
C THR A 159 -41.56 -9.83 -24.32
N ILE A 160 -42.15 -8.72 -24.78
CA ILE A 160 -43.56 -8.38 -24.50
C ILE A 160 -44.50 -9.39 -25.18
N SER A 161 -44.22 -9.82 -26.41
CA SER A 161 -44.99 -10.89 -27.06
C SER A 161 -44.94 -12.20 -26.25
N LEU A 162 -43.76 -12.57 -25.75
CA LEU A 162 -43.57 -13.75 -24.90
C LEU A 162 -44.35 -13.63 -23.58
N MET A 163 -44.30 -12.47 -22.92
CA MET A 163 -45.05 -12.19 -21.70
C MET A 163 -46.55 -12.46 -21.90
N LEU A 164 -47.12 -11.94 -22.99
CA LEU A 164 -48.54 -12.10 -23.30
C LEU A 164 -48.91 -13.50 -23.80
N GLN A 165 -47.95 -14.22 -24.40
CA GLN A 165 -48.14 -15.62 -24.78
C GLN A 165 -48.19 -16.54 -23.55
N LEU A 166 -47.29 -16.34 -22.59
CA LEU A 166 -47.23 -17.13 -21.36
C LEU A 166 -48.36 -16.76 -20.37
N HIS A 167 -48.87 -15.52 -20.45
CA HIS A 167 -49.93 -15.01 -19.59
C HIS A 167 -51.07 -14.37 -20.40
N PRO A 168 -51.92 -15.16 -21.10
CA PRO A 168 -52.95 -14.63 -22.02
C PRO A 168 -54.05 -13.80 -21.34
N GLN A 169 -54.24 -13.97 -20.03
CA GLN A 169 -55.14 -13.18 -19.20
C GLN A 169 -54.58 -11.79 -18.81
N ALA A 170 -53.30 -11.51 -19.09
CA ALA A 170 -52.70 -10.24 -18.71
C ALA A 170 -53.37 -9.07 -19.45
N ARG A 171 -53.65 -7.98 -18.73
CA ARG A 171 -54.28 -6.76 -19.28
C ARG A 171 -53.48 -5.50 -18.97
N HIS A 172 -52.48 -5.61 -18.10
CA HIS A 172 -51.67 -4.51 -17.61
C HIS A 172 -50.20 -4.92 -17.53
N ILE A 173 -49.29 -4.10 -18.06
CA ILE A 173 -47.84 -4.26 -17.91
C ILE A 173 -47.27 -3.02 -17.25
N VAL A 174 -46.64 -3.22 -16.10
CA VAL A 174 -45.91 -2.17 -15.39
C VAL A 174 -44.45 -2.21 -15.84
N ILE A 175 -43.96 -1.10 -16.37
CA ILE A 175 -42.57 -0.91 -16.79
C ILE A 175 -41.83 -0.21 -15.66
N VAL A 176 -40.87 -0.91 -15.06
CA VAL A 176 -40.03 -0.36 -13.98
C VAL A 176 -38.70 0.08 -14.59
N THR A 177 -38.40 1.37 -14.49
CA THR A 177 -37.16 1.96 -14.97
C THR A 177 -36.81 3.19 -14.12
N ASP A 178 -35.71 3.89 -14.39
CA ASP A 178 -35.35 5.12 -13.67
C ASP A 178 -35.17 6.35 -14.57
N MET A 179 -34.91 7.51 -13.95
CA MET A 179 -34.62 8.77 -14.64
C MET A 179 -33.15 8.90 -15.05
N THR A 180 -32.32 7.84 -14.93
CA THR A 180 -30.92 7.91 -15.40
C THR A 180 -30.88 8.00 -16.93
N ALA A 181 -29.72 8.38 -17.50
CA ALA A 181 -29.54 8.43 -18.95
C ALA A 181 -29.90 7.09 -19.64
N THR A 182 -29.53 5.97 -19.02
CA THR A 182 -29.90 4.61 -19.48
C THR A 182 -31.40 4.37 -19.38
N GLY A 183 -32.03 4.72 -18.26
CA GLY A 183 -33.48 4.57 -18.07
C GLY A 183 -34.29 5.40 -19.08
N GLN A 184 -33.84 6.61 -19.38
CA GLN A 184 -34.44 7.46 -20.41
C GLN A 184 -34.26 6.90 -21.83
N ALA A 185 -33.10 6.30 -22.13
CA ALA A 185 -32.88 5.61 -23.39
C ALA A 185 -33.77 4.37 -23.53
N ASN A 186 -33.88 3.56 -22.47
CA ASN A 186 -34.80 2.43 -22.36
C ASN A 186 -36.24 2.86 -22.65
N ARG A 187 -36.68 3.98 -22.05
CA ARG A 187 -38.01 4.54 -22.27
C ARG A 187 -38.27 4.89 -23.74
N ARG A 188 -37.35 5.62 -24.40
CA ARG A 188 -37.50 5.98 -25.83
C ARG A 188 -37.59 4.74 -26.73
N VAL A 189 -36.83 3.69 -26.43
CA VAL A 189 -36.93 2.42 -27.16
C VAL A 189 -38.30 1.79 -26.96
N LEU A 190 -38.82 1.74 -25.73
CA LEU A 190 -40.12 1.15 -25.42
C LEU A 190 -41.29 1.95 -26.00
N GLU A 191 -41.22 3.29 -26.00
CA GLU A 191 -42.24 4.15 -26.62
C GLU A 191 -42.42 3.90 -28.12
N ARG A 192 -41.37 3.42 -28.81
CA ARG A 192 -41.46 2.99 -30.22
C ARG A 192 -42.09 1.60 -30.40
N VAL A 193 -42.05 0.75 -29.36
CA VAL A 193 -42.51 -0.65 -29.39
C VAL A 193 -43.94 -0.81 -28.88
N ILE A 194 -44.30 -0.08 -27.81
CA ILE A 194 -45.61 -0.16 -27.13
C ILE A 194 -46.82 -0.01 -28.08
N PRO A 195 -46.83 0.90 -29.08
CA PRO A 195 -47.98 1.07 -29.98
C PRO A 195 -48.38 -0.18 -30.77
N SER A 196 -47.49 -1.18 -30.88
CA SER A 196 -47.77 -2.47 -31.52
C SER A 196 -48.69 -3.38 -30.67
N PHE A 197 -48.91 -3.07 -29.39
CA PHE A 197 -49.68 -3.89 -28.44
C PHE A 197 -50.98 -3.21 -27.99
N LYS A 198 -52.10 -3.50 -28.68
CA LYS A 198 -53.38 -2.77 -28.50
C LYS A 198 -54.29 -3.28 -27.37
N ASN A 199 -54.09 -4.51 -26.89
CA ASN A 199 -55.01 -5.18 -25.95
C ASN A 199 -54.54 -5.17 -24.49
N VAL A 200 -53.51 -4.36 -24.19
CA VAL A 200 -52.84 -4.28 -22.90
C VAL A 200 -52.50 -2.82 -22.62
N THR A 201 -52.66 -2.39 -21.38
CA THR A 201 -52.24 -1.06 -20.93
C THR A 201 -50.82 -1.11 -20.37
N PHE A 202 -50.07 -0.04 -20.57
CA PHE A 202 -48.70 0.10 -20.08
C PHE A 202 -48.62 1.28 -19.10
N GLU A 203 -47.98 1.05 -17.96
CA GLU A 203 -47.72 2.07 -16.93
C GLU A 203 -46.20 2.17 -16.74
N PHE A 204 -45.66 3.39 -16.73
CA PHE A 204 -44.25 3.61 -16.41
C PHE A 204 -44.09 4.03 -14.96
N LEU A 205 -43.27 3.29 -14.21
CA LEU A 205 -42.76 3.67 -12.91
C LEU A 205 -41.30 4.09 -13.07
N ASP A 206 -41.09 5.29 -13.62
CA ASP A 206 -39.77 5.81 -13.96
C ASP A 206 -39.27 6.95 -13.07
N ASN A 207 -40.17 7.56 -12.28
CA ASN A 207 -39.87 8.65 -11.36
C ASN A 207 -40.52 8.44 -9.97
N VAL A 208 -40.26 7.28 -9.39
CA VAL A 208 -40.79 6.84 -8.09
C VAL A 208 -39.67 6.67 -7.07
N SER A 209 -39.99 6.76 -5.78
CA SER A 209 -39.06 6.32 -4.73
C SER A 209 -39.07 4.79 -4.57
N VAL A 210 -38.08 4.24 -3.89
CA VAL A 210 -38.02 2.80 -3.57
C VAL A 210 -39.27 2.33 -2.80
N ASP A 211 -39.72 3.10 -1.81
CA ASP A 211 -40.91 2.77 -1.03
C ASP A 211 -42.20 2.86 -1.86
N GLU A 212 -42.32 3.87 -2.73
CA GLU A 212 -43.43 3.99 -3.67
C GLU A 212 -43.47 2.80 -4.64
N LEU A 213 -42.31 2.40 -5.17
CA LEU A 213 -42.18 1.23 -6.05
C LEU A 213 -42.66 -0.02 -5.31
N ARG A 214 -42.12 -0.29 -4.10
CA ARG A 214 -42.50 -1.44 -3.26
C ARG A 214 -44.00 -1.48 -2.99
N GLN A 215 -44.57 -0.34 -2.59
CA GLN A 215 -45.99 -0.23 -2.30
C GLN A 215 -46.82 -0.49 -3.56
N HIS A 216 -46.48 0.13 -4.70
CA HIS A 216 -47.23 -0.02 -5.94
C HIS A 216 -47.24 -1.46 -6.43
N VAL A 217 -46.07 -2.10 -6.52
CA VAL A 217 -45.95 -3.48 -7.04
C VAL A 217 -46.62 -4.52 -6.14
N SER A 218 -46.80 -4.22 -4.84
CA SER A 218 -47.53 -5.08 -3.89
C SER A 218 -49.04 -5.09 -4.08
N THR A 219 -49.59 -4.05 -4.72
CA THR A 219 -51.03 -3.89 -4.96
C THR A 219 -51.47 -4.36 -6.35
N LEU A 220 -50.52 -4.84 -7.16
CA LEU A 220 -50.81 -5.31 -8.51
C LEU A 220 -51.76 -6.50 -8.51
N GLN A 221 -52.72 -6.47 -9.42
CA GLN A 221 -53.71 -7.53 -9.60
C GLN A 221 -53.09 -8.73 -10.34
N ASN A 222 -53.68 -9.92 -10.19
CA ASN A 222 -53.21 -11.18 -10.80
C ASN A 222 -53.13 -11.17 -12.35
N ASN A 223 -53.68 -10.16 -13.02
CA ASN A 223 -53.59 -9.95 -14.47
C ASN A 223 -52.55 -8.88 -14.88
N SER A 224 -51.69 -8.46 -13.94
CA SER A 224 -50.59 -7.54 -14.17
C SER A 224 -49.26 -8.29 -14.28
N LEU A 225 -48.39 -7.83 -15.18
CA LEU A 225 -47.02 -8.32 -15.34
C LEU A 225 -46.05 -7.15 -15.15
N ILE A 226 -44.80 -7.45 -14.80
CA ILE A 226 -43.76 -6.45 -14.64
C ILE A 226 -42.71 -6.64 -15.73
N LEU A 227 -42.36 -5.57 -16.44
CA LEU A 227 -41.19 -5.49 -17.30
C LEU A 227 -40.13 -4.62 -16.60
N LEU A 228 -39.14 -5.27 -16.01
CA LEU A 228 -38.02 -4.61 -15.33
C LEU A 228 -36.93 -4.26 -16.34
N MET A 229 -36.68 -2.96 -16.51
CA MET A 229 -35.64 -2.43 -17.39
C MET A 229 -34.37 -2.12 -16.59
N THR A 230 -34.18 -0.89 -16.13
CA THR A 230 -33.06 -0.51 -15.25
C THR A 230 -33.57 0.39 -14.15
N PHE A 231 -33.45 -0.03 -12.90
CA PHE A 231 -33.85 0.75 -11.72
C PHE A 231 -32.67 0.82 -10.74
N ASN A 232 -31.71 1.66 -11.05
CA ASN A 232 -30.48 1.81 -10.27
C ASN A 232 -30.52 3.03 -9.35
N ARG A 233 -31.36 4.01 -9.65
CA ARG A 233 -31.48 5.23 -8.86
C ARG A 233 -32.94 5.68 -8.78
N ASP A 234 -33.43 5.88 -7.58
CA ASP A 234 -34.79 6.35 -7.36
C ASP A 234 -34.88 7.89 -7.45
N ARG A 235 -36.09 8.44 -7.30
CA ARG A 235 -36.32 9.91 -7.32
C ARG A 235 -35.61 10.66 -6.18
N ASN A 236 -35.38 10.01 -5.04
CA ASN A 236 -34.72 10.59 -3.87
C ASN A 236 -33.19 10.51 -3.97
N GLY A 237 -32.67 9.81 -4.98
CA GLY A 237 -31.24 9.60 -5.20
C GLY A 237 -30.69 8.35 -4.50
N GLU A 238 -31.53 7.50 -3.93
CA GLU A 238 -31.12 6.18 -3.41
C GLU A 238 -30.65 5.30 -4.56
N THR A 239 -29.50 4.63 -4.37
CA THR A 239 -28.89 3.76 -5.38
C THR A 239 -29.04 2.29 -5.03
N LEU A 240 -29.50 1.48 -5.99
CA LEU A 240 -29.66 0.04 -5.85
C LEU A 240 -28.79 -0.71 -6.86
N THR A 241 -28.26 -1.86 -6.44
CA THR A 241 -27.67 -2.81 -7.38
C THR A 241 -28.77 -3.45 -8.24
N TYR A 242 -28.41 -4.04 -9.39
CA TYR A 242 -29.39 -4.73 -10.22
C TYR A 242 -30.09 -5.88 -9.47
N GLY A 243 -29.33 -6.66 -8.70
CA GLY A 243 -29.87 -7.75 -7.89
C GLY A 243 -30.87 -7.23 -6.84
N ASP A 244 -30.49 -6.20 -6.08
CA ASP A 244 -31.33 -5.62 -5.02
C ASP A 244 -32.64 -5.06 -5.59
N ALA A 245 -32.58 -4.36 -6.72
CA ALA A 245 -33.78 -3.81 -7.36
C ALA A 245 -34.75 -4.92 -7.77
N SER A 246 -34.25 -6.01 -8.35
CA SER A 246 -35.08 -7.16 -8.74
C SER A 246 -35.65 -7.90 -7.54
N LEU A 247 -34.82 -8.17 -6.51
CA LEU A 247 -35.25 -8.85 -5.29
C LEU A 247 -36.31 -8.05 -4.53
N LEU A 248 -36.15 -6.73 -4.43
CA LEU A 248 -37.13 -5.85 -3.82
C LEU A 248 -38.51 -5.98 -4.49
N ILE A 249 -38.55 -6.00 -5.82
CA ILE A 249 -39.80 -6.18 -6.57
C ILE A 249 -40.34 -7.60 -6.39
N ARG A 250 -39.47 -8.61 -6.43
CA ARG A 250 -39.82 -10.03 -6.26
C ARG A 250 -40.45 -10.33 -4.91
N GLU A 251 -39.95 -9.72 -3.85
CA GLU A 251 -40.44 -9.86 -2.47
C GLU A 251 -41.77 -9.14 -2.27
N ALA A 252 -41.93 -7.97 -2.88
CA ALA A 252 -43.12 -7.15 -2.72
C ALA A 252 -44.28 -7.56 -3.64
N SER A 253 -43.99 -8.09 -4.83
CA SER A 253 -44.99 -8.39 -5.86
C SER A 253 -45.31 -9.88 -5.97
N SER A 254 -46.59 -10.17 -6.24
CA SER A 254 -47.05 -11.50 -6.65
C SER A 254 -47.09 -11.68 -8.17
N SER A 255 -46.77 -10.63 -8.94
CA SER A 255 -46.75 -10.66 -10.40
C SER A 255 -45.42 -11.21 -10.95
N PRO A 256 -45.44 -11.94 -12.08
CA PRO A 256 -44.22 -12.33 -12.80
C PRO A 256 -43.40 -11.11 -13.26
N ILE A 257 -42.08 -11.19 -13.06
CA ILE A 257 -41.12 -10.18 -13.50
C ILE A 257 -40.40 -10.70 -14.74
N TYR A 258 -40.42 -9.93 -15.82
CA TYR A 258 -39.67 -10.18 -17.04
C TYR A 258 -38.64 -9.07 -17.24
N SER A 259 -37.56 -9.38 -17.97
CA SER A 259 -36.56 -8.37 -18.36
C SER A 259 -35.99 -8.66 -19.74
N VAL A 260 -35.27 -7.68 -20.28
CA VAL A 260 -34.49 -7.78 -21.51
C VAL A 260 -32.98 -7.90 -21.23
N TYR A 261 -32.55 -7.91 -19.97
CA TYR A 261 -31.15 -7.97 -19.57
C TYR A 261 -30.85 -9.23 -18.75
N ASP A 262 -29.73 -9.89 -19.02
CA ASP A 262 -29.35 -11.16 -18.37
C ASP A 262 -28.78 -11.00 -16.96
N PHE A 263 -28.29 -9.81 -16.59
CA PHE A 263 -27.76 -9.54 -15.25
C PHE A 263 -28.80 -9.59 -14.12
N TYR A 264 -30.10 -9.70 -14.44
CA TYR A 264 -31.16 -9.95 -13.46
C TYR A 264 -31.46 -11.44 -13.23
N MET A 265 -30.91 -12.32 -14.06
CA MET A 265 -31.14 -13.76 -13.93
C MET A 265 -30.59 -14.26 -12.59
N GLY A 266 -31.35 -15.08 -11.87
CA GLY A 266 -31.02 -15.56 -10.53
C GLY A 266 -31.53 -14.66 -9.39
N TYR A 267 -32.04 -13.47 -9.70
CA TYR A 267 -32.52 -12.49 -8.71
C TYR A 267 -34.04 -12.27 -8.75
N GLY A 268 -34.80 -13.27 -9.19
CA GLY A 268 -36.27 -13.23 -9.18
C GLY A 268 -36.95 -12.82 -10.49
N VAL A 269 -36.19 -12.58 -11.56
CA VAL A 269 -36.74 -12.44 -12.91
C VAL A 269 -37.06 -13.82 -13.48
N LEU A 270 -38.29 -13.97 -13.96
CA LEU A 270 -38.80 -15.20 -14.56
C LEU A 270 -38.09 -15.53 -15.88
N GLY A 271 -37.91 -14.53 -16.73
CA GLY A 271 -37.21 -14.69 -18.01
C GLY A 271 -37.48 -13.58 -19.01
N GLY A 272 -37.08 -13.82 -20.26
CA GLY A 272 -37.27 -12.88 -21.38
C GLY A 272 -36.38 -13.19 -22.58
N LYS A 273 -36.44 -12.33 -23.60
CA LYS A 273 -35.50 -12.35 -24.73
C LYS A 273 -34.35 -11.39 -24.44
N MET A 274 -33.34 -11.91 -23.76
CA MET A 274 -32.35 -11.12 -23.06
C MET A 274 -31.08 -10.89 -23.88
N ILE A 275 -30.54 -9.69 -23.78
CA ILE A 275 -29.19 -9.35 -24.22
C ILE A 275 -28.17 -9.75 -23.16
N SER A 276 -26.95 -10.06 -23.58
CA SER A 276 -25.89 -10.54 -22.69
C SER A 276 -24.64 -9.68 -22.76
N GLY A 277 -24.15 -9.25 -21.60
CA GLY A 277 -22.93 -8.46 -21.48
C GLY A 277 -21.69 -9.28 -21.88
N THR A 278 -21.68 -10.57 -21.55
CA THR A 278 -20.69 -11.52 -22.05
C THR A 278 -20.65 -11.53 -23.58
N ALA A 279 -21.82 -11.63 -24.23
CA ALA A 279 -21.89 -11.63 -25.69
C ALA A 279 -21.51 -10.28 -26.32
N GLN A 280 -21.73 -9.16 -25.62
CA GLN A 280 -21.23 -7.84 -26.03
C GLN A 280 -19.70 -7.82 -26.03
N GLY A 281 -19.09 -8.23 -24.91
CA GLY A 281 -17.63 -8.28 -24.76
C GLY A 281 -16.94 -9.21 -25.75
N GLU A 282 -17.46 -10.43 -25.94
CA GLU A 282 -16.94 -11.37 -26.94
C GLU A 282 -16.95 -10.81 -28.36
N GLN A 283 -18.07 -10.20 -28.77
CA GLN A 283 -18.20 -9.63 -30.11
C GLN A 283 -17.33 -8.38 -30.29
N ALA A 284 -17.20 -7.55 -29.26
CA ALA A 284 -16.30 -6.40 -29.28
C ALA A 284 -14.84 -6.84 -29.41
N ALA A 285 -14.42 -7.85 -28.63
CA ALA A 285 -13.10 -8.46 -28.75
C ALA A 285 -12.86 -9.07 -30.15
N ASP A 286 -13.85 -9.77 -30.72
CA ASP A 286 -13.73 -10.33 -32.08
C ASP A 286 -13.52 -9.24 -33.14
N LEU A 287 -14.16 -8.08 -33.01
CA LEU A 287 -13.94 -6.94 -33.90
C LEU A 287 -12.58 -6.28 -33.67
N ALA A 288 -12.15 -6.10 -32.41
CA ALA A 288 -10.84 -5.57 -32.08
C ALA A 288 -9.70 -6.49 -32.57
N LEU A 289 -9.87 -7.81 -32.50
CA LEU A 289 -8.93 -8.79 -33.04
C LEU A 289 -8.79 -8.67 -34.56
N ARG A 290 -9.84 -8.30 -35.30
CA ARG A 290 -9.76 -8.03 -36.75
C ARG A 290 -8.91 -6.79 -37.03
N ILE A 291 -9.05 -5.75 -36.21
CA ILE A 291 -8.25 -4.52 -36.28
C ILE A 291 -6.79 -4.82 -36.03
N ILE A 292 -6.47 -5.51 -34.92
CA ILE A 292 -5.09 -5.87 -34.53
C ILE A 292 -4.42 -6.76 -35.59
N ARG A 293 -5.20 -7.57 -36.33
CA ARG A 293 -4.71 -8.39 -37.46
C ARG A 293 -4.52 -7.60 -38.77
N GLY A 294 -4.76 -6.28 -38.76
CA GLY A 294 -4.54 -5.39 -39.90
C GLY A 294 -5.69 -5.38 -40.90
N GLU A 295 -6.91 -5.79 -40.52
CA GLU A 295 -8.07 -5.65 -41.40
C GLU A 295 -8.48 -4.16 -41.53
N PRO A 296 -8.65 -3.61 -42.75
CA PRO A 296 -9.05 -2.22 -42.94
C PRO A 296 -10.43 -1.92 -42.34
N MET A 297 -10.57 -0.77 -41.67
CA MET A 297 -11.79 -0.37 -40.96
C MET A 297 -13.04 -0.37 -41.83
N GLU A 298 -12.94 -0.04 -43.13
CA GLU A 298 -14.07 -0.04 -44.06
C GLU A 298 -14.68 -1.44 -44.28
N ARG A 299 -13.97 -2.50 -43.92
CA ARG A 299 -14.42 -3.90 -44.02
C ARG A 299 -14.96 -4.47 -42.71
N ILE A 300 -14.89 -3.72 -41.61
CA ILE A 300 -15.33 -4.14 -40.29
C ILE A 300 -16.70 -3.51 -39.98
N PRO A 301 -17.81 -4.23 -40.17
CA PRO A 301 -19.14 -3.64 -40.05
C PRO A 301 -19.56 -3.41 -38.60
N VAL A 302 -20.41 -2.42 -38.38
CA VAL A 302 -21.18 -2.30 -37.13
C VAL A 302 -22.18 -3.44 -37.03
N ILE A 303 -22.16 -4.17 -35.92
CA ILE A 303 -23.09 -5.25 -35.61
C ILE A 303 -24.36 -4.64 -35.01
N ASN A 304 -25.36 -4.42 -35.87
CA ASN A 304 -26.66 -3.84 -35.48
C ASN A 304 -27.64 -4.85 -34.85
N LYS A 305 -27.30 -6.15 -34.84
CA LYS A 305 -28.10 -7.20 -34.22
C LYS A 305 -27.30 -7.86 -33.12
N SER A 306 -27.64 -7.55 -31.88
CA SER A 306 -27.03 -8.20 -30.74
C SER A 306 -27.49 -9.64 -30.59
N ARG A 307 -26.57 -10.50 -30.11
CA ARG A 307 -26.93 -11.86 -29.71
C ARG A 307 -27.83 -11.79 -28.49
N THR A 308 -29.08 -12.20 -28.69
CA THR A 308 -30.07 -12.30 -27.61
C THR A 308 -30.56 -13.73 -27.46
N TYR A 309 -30.77 -14.15 -26.22
CA TYR A 309 -31.17 -15.50 -25.88
C TYR A 309 -32.52 -15.48 -25.19
N TYR A 310 -33.37 -16.46 -25.48
CA TYR A 310 -34.48 -16.72 -24.56
C TYR A 310 -33.88 -17.33 -23.30
N MET A 311 -34.05 -16.67 -22.16
CA MET A 311 -33.51 -17.11 -20.88
C MET A 311 -34.63 -17.16 -19.84
N PHE A 312 -34.63 -18.19 -18.99
CA PHE A 312 -35.61 -18.39 -17.94
C PHE A 312 -34.96 -18.91 -16.66
N ASP A 313 -35.56 -18.60 -15.51
CA ASP A 313 -35.14 -19.12 -14.22
C ASP A 313 -36.05 -20.28 -13.81
N HIS A 314 -35.47 -21.46 -13.58
CA HIS A 314 -36.21 -22.65 -13.22
C HIS A 314 -37.05 -22.48 -11.95
N PHE A 315 -36.54 -21.77 -10.93
CA PHE A 315 -37.26 -21.59 -9.68
C PHE A 315 -38.50 -20.70 -9.85
N GLU A 316 -38.40 -19.66 -10.68
CA GLU A 316 -39.54 -18.78 -10.96
C GLU A 316 -40.53 -19.43 -11.94
N LEU A 317 -40.07 -20.28 -12.88
CA LEU A 317 -40.96 -21.12 -13.70
C LEU A 317 -41.84 -22.03 -12.82
N ILE A 318 -41.27 -22.62 -11.76
CA ILE A 318 -42.03 -23.40 -10.77
C ILE A 318 -43.00 -22.50 -10.00
N ARG A 319 -42.52 -21.37 -9.47
CA ARG A 319 -43.32 -20.43 -8.68
C ARG A 319 -44.59 -19.98 -9.41
N PHE A 320 -44.49 -19.76 -10.72
CA PHE A 320 -45.62 -19.34 -11.56
C PHE A 320 -46.28 -20.47 -12.34
N SER A 321 -45.90 -21.73 -12.06
CA SER A 321 -46.47 -22.93 -12.68
C SER A 321 -46.45 -22.90 -14.21
N ILE A 322 -45.35 -22.42 -14.80
CA ILE A 322 -45.17 -22.35 -16.26
C ILE A 322 -44.41 -23.60 -16.73
N PRO A 323 -45.05 -24.51 -17.49
CA PRO A 323 -44.38 -25.72 -17.96
C PRO A 323 -43.40 -25.42 -19.11
N ASN A 324 -42.25 -26.12 -19.11
CA ASN A 324 -41.17 -25.96 -20.09
C ASN A 324 -41.64 -26.09 -21.56
N VAL A 325 -42.70 -26.85 -21.82
CA VAL A 325 -43.26 -27.06 -23.17
C VAL A 325 -43.81 -25.77 -23.80
N LEU A 326 -44.13 -24.76 -22.99
CA LEU A 326 -44.60 -23.45 -23.47
C LEU A 326 -43.45 -22.49 -23.78
N LEU A 327 -42.22 -22.85 -23.41
CA LEU A 327 -41.05 -21.99 -23.62
C LEU A 327 -40.55 -22.12 -25.06
N PRO A 328 -39.98 -21.04 -25.64
CA PRO A 328 -39.35 -21.09 -26.97
C PRO A 328 -38.28 -22.18 -27.06
N GLN A 329 -38.23 -22.86 -28.21
CA GLN A 329 -37.23 -23.90 -28.47
C GLN A 329 -35.81 -23.31 -28.40
N GLY A 330 -34.89 -24.02 -27.73
CA GLY A 330 -33.50 -23.59 -27.56
C GLY A 330 -33.31 -22.45 -26.55
N CYS A 331 -34.31 -22.18 -25.70
CA CYS A 331 -34.12 -21.30 -24.55
C CYS A 331 -33.12 -21.88 -23.55
N ARG A 332 -32.40 -20.98 -22.86
CA ARG A 332 -31.51 -21.32 -21.75
C ARG A 332 -32.31 -21.26 -20.45
N ILE A 333 -32.28 -22.31 -19.65
CA ILE A 333 -32.91 -22.30 -18.34
C ILE A 333 -31.78 -22.38 -17.31
N ILE A 334 -31.63 -21.32 -16.51
CA ILE A 334 -30.70 -21.33 -15.38
C ILE A 334 -31.39 -21.97 -14.17
N ASN A 335 -30.59 -22.42 -13.20
CA ASN A 335 -31.10 -23.15 -12.03
C ASN A 335 -31.91 -24.41 -12.37
N GLN A 336 -31.80 -24.91 -13.62
CA GLN A 336 -32.46 -26.14 -14.03
C GLN A 336 -31.75 -27.34 -13.38
N PRO A 337 -32.47 -28.27 -12.76
CA PRO A 337 -31.88 -29.53 -12.35
C PRO A 337 -31.35 -30.25 -13.60
N PHE A 338 -30.08 -30.58 -13.52
CA PHE A 338 -29.24 -31.13 -14.58
C PHE A 338 -29.83 -32.41 -15.22
N HIS A 339 -29.80 -32.53 -16.56
CA HIS A 339 -30.05 -33.79 -17.25
C HIS A 339 -28.73 -34.44 -17.65
N ALA A 340 -28.29 -35.41 -16.86
CA ALA A 340 -27.02 -36.08 -17.04
C ALA A 340 -26.91 -36.88 -18.35
N ARG A 341 -25.77 -36.74 -19.05
CA ARG A 341 -25.33 -37.64 -20.14
C ARG A 341 -25.19 -39.08 -19.65
N SER A 342 -24.77 -39.26 -18.41
CA SER A 342 -24.69 -40.55 -17.74
C SER A 342 -25.04 -40.37 -16.28
N ASN A 343 -25.98 -41.19 -15.79
CA ASN A 343 -26.34 -41.21 -14.38
C ASN A 343 -25.53 -42.30 -13.67
N LEU A 344 -24.53 -41.86 -12.92
CA LEU A 344 -23.69 -42.67 -12.04
C LEU A 344 -24.03 -42.44 -10.56
N SER A 345 -25.08 -41.67 -10.28
CA SER A 345 -25.45 -41.24 -8.94
C SER A 345 -25.66 -42.42 -7.98
N GLY A 346 -25.06 -42.32 -6.80
CA GLY A 346 -25.16 -43.33 -5.73
C GLY A 346 -24.46 -44.65 -6.01
N LEU A 347 -23.70 -44.78 -7.11
CA LEU A 347 -22.95 -45.99 -7.41
C LEU A 347 -21.71 -46.11 -6.52
N ASN A 348 -21.26 -47.35 -6.30
CA ASN A 348 -19.93 -47.63 -5.77
C ASN A 348 -19.00 -47.97 -6.93
N LEU A 349 -18.11 -47.04 -7.24
CA LEU A 349 -17.07 -47.11 -8.26
C LEU A 349 -15.66 -47.03 -7.62
N SER A 350 -15.54 -47.40 -6.35
CA SER A 350 -14.25 -47.40 -5.64
C SER A 350 -13.24 -48.32 -6.34
N GLY A 351 -12.01 -47.84 -6.49
CA GLY A 351 -10.91 -48.56 -7.15
C GLY A 351 -11.09 -48.81 -8.65
N VAL A 352 -12.17 -48.33 -9.28
CA VAL A 352 -12.43 -48.55 -10.71
C VAL A 352 -11.45 -47.72 -11.55
N ASN A 353 -10.97 -48.31 -12.65
CA ASN A 353 -10.15 -47.59 -13.62
C ASN A 353 -11.02 -46.88 -14.67
N MET A 354 -11.01 -45.56 -14.64
CA MET A 354 -11.71 -44.64 -15.53
C MET A 354 -10.73 -43.60 -16.14
N SER A 355 -9.45 -43.95 -16.26
CA SER A 355 -8.45 -43.07 -16.85
C SER A 355 -8.81 -42.71 -18.28
N CYS A 356 -8.63 -41.43 -18.64
CA CYS A 356 -8.92 -40.89 -19.97
C CYS A 356 -10.37 -41.06 -20.45
N VAL A 357 -11.32 -41.35 -19.53
CA VAL A 357 -12.74 -41.44 -19.86
C VAL A 357 -13.33 -40.03 -20.00
N ASP A 358 -14.19 -39.86 -21.00
CA ASP A 358 -15.04 -38.69 -21.18
C ASP A 358 -16.28 -38.83 -20.29
N LEU A 359 -16.22 -38.21 -19.11
CA LEU A 359 -17.30 -38.15 -18.12
C LEU A 359 -18.09 -36.84 -18.22
N ASN A 360 -17.88 -36.04 -19.27
CA ASN A 360 -18.55 -34.76 -19.43
C ASN A 360 -20.06 -34.92 -19.26
N GLN A 361 -20.62 -34.01 -18.47
CA GLN A 361 -22.03 -33.96 -18.17
C GLN A 361 -22.56 -35.22 -17.45
N SER A 362 -21.75 -35.91 -16.67
CA SER A 362 -22.22 -37.04 -15.85
C SER A 362 -22.74 -36.58 -14.49
N ASP A 363 -23.80 -37.22 -14.01
CA ASP A 363 -24.27 -37.09 -12.64
C ASP A 363 -23.62 -38.18 -11.81
N MET A 364 -22.70 -37.76 -10.95
CA MET A 364 -21.94 -38.58 -10.01
C MET A 364 -22.30 -38.21 -8.56
N THR A 365 -23.46 -37.59 -8.33
CA THR A 365 -23.92 -37.20 -7.00
C THR A 365 -23.97 -38.42 -6.07
N TRP A 366 -23.45 -38.32 -4.85
CA TRP A 366 -23.39 -39.42 -3.86
C TRP A 366 -22.62 -40.68 -4.30
N THR A 367 -21.79 -40.59 -5.35
CA THR A 367 -21.00 -41.73 -5.85
C THR A 367 -19.77 -41.96 -5.00
N ASP A 368 -19.48 -43.21 -4.66
CA ASP A 368 -18.20 -43.58 -4.05
C ASP A 368 -17.16 -43.84 -5.14
N LEU A 369 -16.22 -42.91 -5.30
CA LEU A 369 -15.09 -42.95 -6.22
C LEU A 369 -13.76 -43.14 -5.47
N SER A 370 -13.81 -43.61 -4.23
CA SER A 370 -12.61 -43.74 -3.38
C SER A 370 -11.56 -44.63 -4.06
N GLY A 371 -10.33 -44.14 -4.19
CA GLY A 371 -9.24 -44.87 -4.87
C GLY A 371 -9.45 -45.14 -6.37
N ALA A 372 -10.47 -44.57 -7.01
CA ALA A 372 -10.68 -44.72 -8.44
C ALA A 372 -9.55 -44.05 -9.23
N ASN A 373 -9.22 -44.59 -10.40
CA ASN A 373 -8.26 -43.98 -11.31
C ASN A 373 -8.98 -43.15 -12.37
N LEU A 374 -8.99 -41.84 -12.20
CA LEU A 374 -9.56 -40.82 -13.09
C LEU A 374 -8.46 -40.02 -13.82
N SER A 375 -7.23 -40.54 -13.88
CA SER A 375 -6.11 -39.82 -14.48
C SER A 375 -6.41 -39.42 -15.94
N GLY A 376 -6.24 -38.15 -16.27
CA GLY A 376 -6.48 -37.63 -17.62
C GLY A 376 -7.94 -37.69 -18.10
N SER A 377 -8.92 -37.97 -17.22
CA SER A 377 -10.33 -37.93 -17.61
C SER A 377 -10.80 -36.51 -17.91
N THR A 378 -11.85 -36.38 -18.72
CA THR A 378 -12.52 -35.10 -18.98
C THR A 378 -13.83 -35.08 -18.20
N MET A 379 -13.98 -34.12 -17.29
CA MET A 379 -15.13 -33.95 -16.41
C MET A 379 -15.57 -32.49 -16.48
N VAL A 380 -16.35 -32.14 -17.50
CA VAL A 380 -16.89 -30.79 -17.67
C VAL A 380 -18.38 -30.83 -17.35
N GLN A 381 -18.84 -29.93 -16.49
CA GLN A 381 -20.23 -29.85 -16.03
C GLN A 381 -20.71 -31.15 -15.36
N CYS A 382 -19.85 -31.76 -14.54
CA CYS A 382 -20.23 -32.92 -13.76
C CYS A 382 -20.92 -32.52 -12.45
N ALA A 383 -21.94 -33.27 -12.04
CA ALA A 383 -22.54 -33.12 -10.72
C ALA A 383 -21.86 -34.10 -9.75
N LEU A 384 -21.06 -33.59 -8.82
CA LEU A 384 -20.28 -34.42 -7.89
C LEU A 384 -20.67 -34.21 -6.43
N PHE A 385 -21.76 -33.48 -6.18
CA PHE A 385 -22.22 -33.21 -4.82
C PHE A 385 -22.37 -34.49 -3.99
N GLY A 386 -21.77 -34.51 -2.80
CA GLY A 386 -21.80 -35.66 -1.89
C GLY A 386 -21.02 -36.89 -2.36
N ALA A 387 -20.30 -36.81 -3.49
CA ALA A 387 -19.39 -37.87 -3.91
C ALA A 387 -18.20 -37.99 -2.95
N ARG A 388 -17.53 -39.14 -2.97
CA ARG A 388 -16.30 -39.42 -2.21
C ARG A 388 -15.18 -39.79 -3.16
N LEU A 389 -14.15 -38.96 -3.24
CA LEU A 389 -12.96 -39.18 -4.08
C LEU A 389 -11.71 -39.39 -3.21
N THR A 390 -11.88 -39.85 -1.97
CA THR A 390 -10.76 -40.11 -1.05
C THR A 390 -9.70 -41.00 -1.71
N GLY A 391 -8.46 -40.53 -1.81
CA GLY A 391 -7.34 -41.27 -2.40
C GLY A 391 -7.48 -41.57 -3.91
N ALA A 392 -8.43 -40.94 -4.62
CA ALA A 392 -8.58 -41.11 -6.06
C ALA A 392 -7.37 -40.53 -6.81
N ASN A 393 -7.07 -41.08 -7.99
CA ASN A 393 -6.07 -40.53 -8.88
C ASN A 393 -6.73 -39.67 -9.96
N LEU A 394 -6.64 -38.35 -9.82
CA LEU A 394 -7.12 -37.33 -10.75
C LEU A 394 -5.95 -36.64 -11.49
N SER A 395 -4.77 -37.23 -11.51
CA SER A 395 -3.58 -36.61 -12.11
C SER A 395 -3.85 -36.24 -13.58
N GLY A 396 -3.63 -34.98 -13.96
CA GLY A 396 -3.88 -34.48 -15.31
C GLY A 396 -5.34 -34.47 -15.75
N ALA A 397 -6.31 -34.66 -14.84
CA ALA A 397 -7.73 -34.55 -15.17
C ALA A 397 -8.09 -33.12 -15.62
N PHE A 398 -9.06 -33.02 -16.54
CA PHE A 398 -9.58 -31.75 -17.04
C PHE A 398 -10.98 -31.53 -16.50
N MET A 399 -11.12 -30.65 -15.50
CA MET A 399 -12.38 -30.42 -14.78
C MET A 399 -12.73 -28.94 -14.55
N PRO A 400 -12.81 -28.10 -15.60
CA PRO A 400 -13.14 -26.69 -15.43
C PRO A 400 -14.63 -26.47 -15.13
N ASN A 401 -14.94 -25.51 -14.27
CA ASN A 401 -16.31 -25.08 -13.91
C ASN A 401 -17.19 -26.19 -13.30
N ASP A 402 -16.59 -27.20 -12.69
CA ASP A 402 -17.34 -28.24 -12.00
C ASP A 402 -17.81 -27.76 -10.61
N ASP A 403 -18.89 -28.35 -10.11
CA ASP A 403 -19.36 -28.15 -8.74
C ASP A 403 -19.05 -29.40 -7.91
N ILE A 404 -18.03 -29.27 -7.07
CA ILE A 404 -17.56 -30.26 -6.10
C ILE A 404 -17.65 -29.70 -4.67
N HIS A 405 -18.67 -28.90 -4.38
CA HIS A 405 -18.89 -28.36 -3.04
C HIS A 405 -19.06 -29.48 -2.00
N GLY A 406 -18.38 -29.32 -0.86
CA GLY A 406 -18.44 -30.27 0.26
C GLY A 406 -17.93 -31.68 -0.03
N VAL A 407 -17.31 -31.91 -1.19
CA VAL A 407 -16.82 -33.23 -1.60
C VAL A 407 -15.57 -33.61 -0.81
N ASP A 408 -15.47 -34.88 -0.43
CA ASP A 408 -14.25 -35.42 0.20
C ASP A 408 -13.29 -35.94 -0.87
N ILE A 409 -12.23 -35.17 -1.13
CA ILE A 409 -11.14 -35.45 -2.07
C ILE A 409 -9.82 -35.61 -1.30
N SER A 410 -9.90 -35.96 -0.01
CA SER A 410 -8.72 -36.08 0.85
C SER A 410 -7.76 -37.18 0.35
N GLY A 411 -6.46 -36.87 0.39
CA GLY A 411 -5.40 -37.78 -0.06
C GLY A 411 -5.39 -38.12 -1.55
N ALA A 412 -6.22 -37.47 -2.37
CA ALA A 412 -6.25 -37.69 -3.81
C ALA A 412 -4.99 -37.12 -4.51
N ASP A 413 -4.64 -37.70 -5.66
CA ASP A 413 -3.57 -37.21 -6.54
C ASP A 413 -4.17 -36.35 -7.64
N LEU A 414 -4.02 -35.03 -7.56
CA LEU A 414 -4.47 -34.04 -8.55
C LEU A 414 -3.30 -33.40 -9.28
N ARG A 415 -2.12 -34.04 -9.33
CA ARG A 415 -0.93 -33.44 -9.94
C ARG A 415 -1.18 -33.07 -11.40
N GLY A 416 -0.91 -31.81 -11.74
CA GLY A 416 -1.12 -31.27 -13.07
C GLY A 416 -2.58 -31.26 -13.55
N ALA A 417 -3.57 -31.43 -12.65
CA ALA A 417 -4.98 -31.30 -13.02
C ALA A 417 -5.32 -29.86 -13.42
N TYR A 418 -6.27 -29.71 -14.34
CA TYR A 418 -6.76 -28.42 -14.82
C TYR A 418 -8.18 -28.21 -14.34
N LEU A 419 -8.35 -27.38 -13.32
CA LEU A 419 -9.57 -27.21 -12.54
C LEU A 419 -10.08 -25.76 -12.47
N PRO A 420 -9.83 -24.84 -13.41
CA PRO A 420 -10.16 -23.43 -13.18
C PRO A 420 -11.66 -23.16 -13.03
N ALA A 421 -11.96 -22.12 -12.27
CA ALA A 421 -13.31 -21.67 -11.93
C ALA A 421 -14.19 -22.77 -11.30
N THR A 422 -13.59 -23.72 -10.58
CA THR A 422 -14.31 -24.83 -9.95
C THR A 422 -14.85 -24.43 -8.58
N TYR A 423 -16.07 -24.87 -8.26
CA TYR A 423 -16.73 -24.63 -6.99
C TYR A 423 -16.39 -25.76 -6.00
N MET A 424 -15.51 -25.46 -5.06
CA MET A 424 -14.93 -26.35 -4.05
C MET A 424 -15.24 -25.90 -2.62
N ILE A 425 -16.27 -25.07 -2.44
CA ILE A 425 -16.64 -24.50 -1.14
C ILE A 425 -16.89 -25.62 -0.12
N GLY A 426 -16.21 -25.57 1.01
CA GLY A 426 -16.32 -26.58 2.08
C GLY A 426 -15.79 -27.97 1.73
N ALA A 427 -15.12 -28.15 0.59
CA ALA A 427 -14.54 -29.44 0.22
C ALA A 427 -13.38 -29.84 1.15
N ASN A 428 -13.17 -31.15 1.31
CA ASN A 428 -12.05 -31.68 2.08
C ASN A 428 -10.96 -32.18 1.12
N LEU A 429 -9.87 -31.43 1.03
CA LEU A 429 -8.67 -31.76 0.26
C LEU A 429 -7.47 -32.10 1.16
N SER A 430 -7.72 -32.47 2.42
CA SER A 430 -6.64 -32.77 3.39
C SER A 430 -5.64 -33.79 2.82
N GLY A 431 -4.37 -33.43 2.82
CA GLY A 431 -3.28 -34.29 2.32
C GLY A 431 -3.31 -34.60 0.82
N ALA A 432 -4.17 -33.95 0.02
CA ALA A 432 -4.18 -34.13 -1.43
C ALA A 432 -2.91 -33.58 -2.08
N ASP A 433 -2.51 -34.15 -3.22
CA ASP A 433 -1.35 -33.70 -4.00
C ASP A 433 -1.82 -32.94 -5.25
N LEU A 434 -1.85 -31.62 -5.16
CA LEU A 434 -2.21 -30.66 -6.20
C LEU A 434 -0.96 -30.05 -6.86
N SER A 435 0.20 -30.69 -6.77
CA SER A 435 1.45 -30.13 -7.30
C SER A 435 1.33 -29.84 -8.80
N GLY A 436 1.62 -28.60 -9.20
CA GLY A 436 1.51 -28.13 -10.59
C GLY A 436 0.08 -28.09 -11.15
N ALA A 437 -0.96 -28.21 -10.33
CA ALA A 437 -2.34 -28.05 -10.77
C ALA A 437 -2.62 -26.58 -11.18
N ILE A 438 -3.60 -26.38 -12.07
CA ILE A 438 -4.09 -25.06 -12.48
C ILE A 438 -5.50 -24.90 -11.91
N MET A 439 -5.64 -24.00 -10.94
CA MET A 439 -6.81 -23.78 -10.10
C MET A 439 -7.22 -22.30 -10.09
N ASP A 440 -6.97 -21.62 -11.20
CA ASP A 440 -7.21 -20.20 -11.33
C ASP A 440 -8.71 -19.91 -11.19
N GLN A 441 -9.04 -18.92 -10.34
CA GLN A 441 -10.40 -18.45 -10.04
C GLN A 441 -11.30 -19.48 -9.34
N ASP A 442 -10.72 -20.52 -8.73
CA ASP A 442 -11.51 -21.49 -7.97
C ASP A 442 -12.11 -20.89 -6.68
N PHE A 443 -13.21 -21.48 -6.23
CA PHE A 443 -13.93 -21.10 -5.03
C PHE A 443 -13.76 -22.18 -3.96
N LEU A 444 -12.84 -21.97 -3.02
CA LEU A 444 -12.46 -22.85 -1.92
C LEU A 444 -12.77 -22.26 -0.54
N ASP A 445 -13.71 -21.32 -0.45
CA ASP A 445 -14.11 -20.76 0.85
C ASP A 445 -14.55 -21.90 1.80
N ASN A 446 -14.09 -21.86 3.05
CA ASN A 446 -14.31 -22.87 4.08
C ASN A 446 -13.77 -24.29 3.75
N ALA A 447 -12.96 -24.47 2.71
CA ALA A 447 -12.37 -25.76 2.38
C ALA A 447 -11.27 -26.16 3.39
N THR A 448 -11.03 -27.47 3.53
CA THR A 448 -9.92 -28.01 4.33
C THR A 448 -8.81 -28.52 3.42
N LEU A 449 -7.66 -27.86 3.41
CA LEU A 449 -6.44 -28.21 2.68
C LEU A 449 -5.29 -28.56 3.63
N ALA A 450 -5.56 -28.95 4.87
CA ALA A 450 -4.54 -29.26 5.86
C ALA A 450 -3.55 -30.31 5.34
N GLY A 451 -2.26 -29.96 5.33
CA GLY A 451 -1.18 -30.81 4.82
C GLY A 451 -1.22 -31.13 3.33
N ALA A 452 -2.07 -30.45 2.53
CA ALA A 452 -2.10 -30.62 1.08
C ALA A 452 -0.80 -30.11 0.43
N LYS A 453 -0.42 -30.68 -0.71
CA LYS A 453 0.74 -30.25 -1.49
C LYS A 453 0.26 -29.46 -2.70
N LEU A 454 0.64 -28.19 -2.78
CA LEU A 454 0.32 -27.26 -3.86
C LEU A 454 1.60 -26.70 -4.50
N THR A 455 2.71 -27.45 -4.42
CA THR A 455 4.01 -27.00 -4.93
C THR A 455 3.90 -26.63 -6.41
N GLY A 456 4.25 -25.38 -6.75
CA GLY A 456 4.20 -24.88 -8.12
C GLY A 456 2.81 -24.80 -8.75
N ALA A 457 1.73 -24.93 -7.97
CA ALA A 457 0.36 -24.78 -8.48
C ALA A 457 0.06 -23.33 -8.88
N SER A 458 -0.79 -23.16 -9.90
CA SER A 458 -1.40 -21.87 -10.25
C SER A 458 -2.74 -21.74 -9.54
N LEU A 459 -2.90 -20.68 -8.77
CA LEU A 459 -4.02 -20.39 -7.88
C LEU A 459 -4.45 -18.93 -8.12
N TRP A 460 -4.34 -18.42 -9.34
CA TRP A 460 -4.56 -17.01 -9.64
C TRP A 460 -5.99 -16.60 -9.28
N ALA A 461 -6.16 -15.53 -8.49
CA ALA A 461 -7.45 -15.00 -8.05
C ALA A 461 -8.37 -16.06 -7.41
N VAL A 462 -7.77 -17.05 -6.74
CA VAL A 462 -8.54 -18.07 -6.01
C VAL A 462 -9.19 -17.45 -4.77
N LYS A 463 -10.38 -17.95 -4.40
CA LYS A 463 -11.06 -17.55 -3.16
C LYS A 463 -10.96 -18.67 -2.14
N MET A 464 -10.25 -18.44 -1.06
CA MET A 464 -10.02 -19.39 0.02
C MET A 464 -10.37 -18.76 1.37
N GLY A 465 -11.39 -17.90 1.45
CA GLY A 465 -11.78 -17.29 2.73
C GLY A 465 -12.16 -18.35 3.78
N ASP A 466 -11.72 -18.16 5.02
CA ASP A 466 -12.00 -19.08 6.13
C ASP A 466 -11.53 -20.53 5.90
N ALA A 467 -10.61 -20.77 4.96
CA ALA A 467 -10.09 -22.10 4.66
C ALA A 467 -9.02 -22.56 5.67
N ASP A 468 -8.88 -23.88 5.85
CA ASP A 468 -7.83 -24.48 6.69
C ASP A 468 -6.69 -25.04 5.82
N LEU A 469 -5.59 -24.30 5.71
CA LEU A 469 -4.36 -24.67 5.01
C LEU A 469 -3.21 -25.01 5.98
N LYS A 470 -3.52 -25.43 7.21
CA LYS A 470 -2.49 -25.73 8.21
C LYS A 470 -1.46 -26.73 7.68
N GLY A 471 -0.19 -26.33 7.71
CA GLY A 471 0.94 -27.15 7.25
C GLY A 471 0.90 -27.53 5.77
N ALA A 472 0.09 -26.86 4.94
CA ALA A 472 0.09 -27.09 3.50
C ALA A 472 1.41 -26.63 2.87
N ASP A 473 1.82 -27.29 1.79
CA ASP A 473 3.01 -26.94 1.02
C ASP A 473 2.62 -26.14 -0.23
N LEU A 474 2.70 -24.82 -0.13
CA LEU A 474 2.42 -23.84 -1.19
C LEU A 474 3.72 -23.33 -1.82
N SER A 475 4.85 -24.02 -1.65
CA SER A 475 6.13 -23.55 -2.18
C SER A 475 6.08 -23.33 -3.69
N HIS A 476 6.64 -22.21 -4.16
CA HIS A 476 6.68 -21.81 -5.56
C HIS A 476 5.32 -21.70 -6.28
N SER A 477 4.20 -21.67 -5.56
CA SER A 477 2.88 -21.47 -6.17
C SER A 477 2.64 -20.02 -6.57
N ILE A 478 1.72 -19.79 -7.50
CA ILE A 478 1.32 -18.47 -8.01
C ILE A 478 -0.09 -18.18 -7.53
N MET A 479 -0.24 -17.25 -6.60
CA MET A 479 -1.48 -16.91 -5.88
C MET A 479 -1.83 -15.42 -6.02
N HIS A 480 -1.50 -14.79 -7.15
CA HIS A 480 -1.74 -13.36 -7.36
C HIS A 480 -3.22 -13.03 -7.19
N ARG A 481 -3.52 -11.93 -6.49
CA ARG A 481 -4.89 -11.42 -6.26
C ARG A 481 -5.85 -12.43 -5.61
N SER A 482 -5.31 -13.44 -4.94
CA SER A 482 -6.11 -14.46 -4.25
C SER A 482 -6.59 -13.95 -2.89
N THR A 483 -7.64 -14.58 -2.36
CA THR A 483 -8.17 -14.24 -1.03
C THR A 483 -7.98 -15.40 -0.06
N PHE A 484 -7.36 -15.11 1.07
CA PHE A 484 -7.11 -15.98 2.22
C PHE A 484 -7.64 -15.34 3.52
N GLN A 485 -8.63 -14.45 3.40
CA GLN A 485 -9.15 -13.72 4.56
C GLN A 485 -9.59 -14.70 5.66
N ARG A 486 -9.16 -14.48 6.91
CA ARG A 486 -9.43 -15.35 8.08
C ARG A 486 -9.01 -16.82 7.91
N SER A 487 -8.16 -17.14 6.94
CA SER A 487 -7.70 -18.51 6.71
C SER A 487 -6.64 -18.93 7.71
N ASN A 488 -6.57 -20.23 7.98
CA ASN A 488 -5.54 -20.82 8.81
C ASN A 488 -4.39 -21.36 7.94
N LEU A 489 -3.26 -20.65 7.90
CA LEU A 489 -2.02 -21.06 7.25
C LEU A 489 -0.90 -21.38 8.27
N GLN A 490 -1.26 -21.76 9.50
CA GLN A 490 -0.28 -22.09 10.54
C GLN A 490 0.75 -23.11 10.04
N GLY A 491 2.03 -22.75 10.13
CA GLY A 491 3.14 -23.61 9.72
C GLY A 491 3.15 -24.01 8.24
N ALA A 492 2.38 -23.35 7.38
CA ALA A 492 2.39 -23.60 5.94
C ALA A 492 3.75 -23.22 5.34
N ASN A 493 4.15 -23.95 4.29
CA ASN A 493 5.35 -23.66 3.53
C ASN A 493 4.99 -22.82 2.31
N LEU A 494 5.37 -21.55 2.29
CA LEU A 494 5.18 -20.60 1.18
C LEU A 494 6.54 -20.17 0.57
N THR A 495 7.60 -20.95 0.75
CA THR A 495 8.93 -20.57 0.25
C THR A 495 8.91 -20.31 -1.25
N GLY A 496 9.38 -19.14 -1.66
CA GLY A 496 9.43 -18.75 -3.07
C GLY A 496 8.07 -18.64 -3.77
N ALA A 497 6.96 -18.65 -3.02
CA ALA A 497 5.62 -18.45 -3.57
C ALA A 497 5.41 -16.98 -3.96
N SER A 498 4.47 -16.74 -4.88
CA SER A 498 4.11 -15.38 -5.30
C SER A 498 2.64 -15.10 -4.99
N LEU A 499 2.41 -14.16 -4.08
CA LEU A 499 1.12 -13.77 -3.51
C LEU A 499 0.82 -12.29 -3.82
N ILE A 500 1.34 -11.74 -4.91
CA ILE A 500 1.22 -10.31 -5.22
C ILE A 500 -0.24 -9.86 -5.24
N GLY A 501 -0.56 -8.82 -4.47
CA GLY A 501 -1.91 -8.27 -4.35
C GLY A 501 -2.92 -9.18 -3.66
N ALA A 502 -2.48 -10.19 -2.91
CA ALA A 502 -3.37 -11.09 -2.19
C ALA A 502 -4.06 -10.40 -0.99
N ASN A 503 -5.21 -10.93 -0.59
CA ASN A 503 -5.96 -10.50 0.58
C ASN A 503 -5.84 -11.54 1.71
N LEU A 504 -5.02 -11.25 2.70
CA LEU A 504 -4.72 -12.07 3.88
C LEU A 504 -5.22 -11.40 5.17
N ILE A 505 -6.22 -10.52 5.10
CA ILE A 505 -6.78 -9.83 6.27
C ILE A 505 -7.21 -10.87 7.32
N ASP A 506 -6.78 -10.67 8.57
CA ASP A 506 -7.05 -11.55 9.72
C ASP A 506 -6.66 -13.03 9.51
N ALA A 507 -5.80 -13.35 8.55
CA ALA A 507 -5.30 -14.71 8.34
C ALA A 507 -4.27 -15.09 9.43
N ASP A 508 -4.20 -16.37 9.78
CA ASP A 508 -3.22 -16.91 10.72
C ASP A 508 -2.08 -17.60 9.95
N LEU A 509 -0.94 -16.93 9.87
CA LEU A 509 0.32 -17.41 9.29
C LEU A 509 1.36 -17.71 10.36
N SER A 510 0.95 -17.96 11.61
CA SER A 510 1.90 -18.18 12.70
C SER A 510 2.80 -19.39 12.41
N GLY A 511 4.11 -19.18 12.53
CA GLY A 511 5.13 -20.17 12.21
C GLY A 511 5.26 -20.59 10.74
N ALA A 512 4.56 -19.93 9.80
CA ALA A 512 4.70 -20.23 8.38
C ALA A 512 6.09 -19.84 7.83
N ASP A 513 6.54 -20.54 6.78
CA ASP A 513 7.80 -20.23 6.09
C ASP A 513 7.54 -19.53 4.76
N LEU A 514 7.74 -18.22 4.72
CA LEU A 514 7.57 -17.33 3.57
C LEU A 514 8.93 -16.89 3.00
N THR A 515 10.02 -17.63 3.27
CA THR A 515 11.37 -17.28 2.80
C THR A 515 11.39 -17.05 1.29
N ALA A 516 11.94 -15.91 0.86
CA ALA A 516 12.06 -15.51 -0.54
C ALA A 516 10.74 -15.48 -1.33
N SER A 517 9.59 -15.39 -0.64
CA SER A 517 8.29 -15.19 -1.29
C SER A 517 8.14 -13.74 -1.77
N ASP A 518 7.27 -13.52 -2.74
CA ASP A 518 6.83 -12.19 -3.15
C ASP A 518 5.39 -11.98 -2.74
N ILE A 519 5.17 -11.10 -1.77
CA ILE A 519 3.86 -10.78 -1.22
C ILE A 519 3.58 -9.28 -1.33
N SER A 520 4.25 -8.62 -2.28
CA SER A 520 4.10 -7.18 -2.52
C SER A 520 2.63 -6.80 -2.81
N GLU A 521 2.26 -5.57 -2.48
CA GLU A 521 0.91 -5.00 -2.69
C GLU A 521 -0.23 -5.71 -1.95
N SER A 522 0.07 -6.62 -1.03
CA SER A 522 -0.94 -7.43 -0.36
C SER A 522 -1.59 -6.72 0.83
N ARG A 523 -2.82 -7.14 1.16
CA ARG A 523 -3.60 -6.63 2.30
C ARG A 523 -3.54 -7.64 3.43
N MET A 524 -2.97 -7.28 4.57
CA MET A 524 -2.73 -8.18 5.70
C MET A 524 -3.08 -7.54 7.05
N GLY A 525 -4.02 -6.58 7.04
CA GLY A 525 -4.44 -5.94 8.28
C GLY A 525 -4.95 -6.98 9.27
N GLY A 526 -4.45 -6.93 10.52
CA GLY A 526 -4.83 -7.87 11.59
C GLY A 526 -4.32 -9.31 11.46
N ALA A 527 -3.54 -9.64 10.42
CA ALA A 527 -3.01 -10.99 10.24
C ALA A 527 -1.97 -11.37 11.31
N ASP A 528 -1.87 -12.66 11.62
CA ASP A 528 -0.91 -13.21 12.58
C ASP A 528 0.29 -13.86 11.88
N PHE A 529 1.47 -13.28 12.04
CA PHE A 529 2.77 -13.77 11.58
C PHE A 529 3.69 -14.14 12.74
N HIS A 530 3.15 -14.42 13.94
CA HIS A 530 3.95 -14.76 15.10
C HIS A 530 4.96 -15.87 14.77
N LYS A 531 6.25 -15.56 14.92
CA LYS A 531 7.38 -16.47 14.59
C LYS A 531 7.40 -17.01 13.16
N ALA A 532 6.72 -16.35 12.23
CA ALA A 532 6.85 -16.67 10.81
C ALA A 532 8.26 -16.33 10.30
N ARG A 533 8.70 -17.02 9.24
CA ARG A 533 9.97 -16.75 8.57
C ARG A 533 9.70 -16.01 7.27
N LEU A 534 10.11 -14.74 7.19
CA LEU A 534 9.98 -13.87 6.02
C LEU A 534 11.37 -13.43 5.50
N THR A 535 12.39 -14.25 5.74
CA THR A 535 13.77 -13.97 5.32
C THR A 535 13.84 -13.77 3.80
N ASP A 536 14.49 -12.70 3.36
CA ASP A 536 14.60 -12.32 1.93
C ASP A 536 13.25 -12.13 1.19
N ALA A 537 12.12 -12.00 1.91
CA ALA A 537 10.81 -11.81 1.28
C ALA A 537 10.66 -10.41 0.66
N MET A 538 9.92 -10.32 -0.45
CA MET A 538 9.53 -9.07 -1.08
C MET A 538 8.15 -8.66 -0.56
N LEU A 539 8.08 -7.52 0.13
CA LEU A 539 6.92 -7.04 0.86
C LEU A 539 6.59 -5.58 0.50
N VAL A 540 7.03 -5.08 -0.65
CA VAL A 540 6.89 -3.67 -1.04
C VAL A 540 5.40 -3.30 -1.15
N PHE A 541 5.01 -2.12 -0.65
CA PHE A 541 3.62 -1.65 -0.64
C PHE A 541 2.62 -2.56 0.08
N THR A 542 3.08 -3.40 1.01
CA THR A 542 2.19 -4.30 1.76
C THR A 542 1.54 -3.56 2.93
N ASN A 543 0.31 -3.94 3.27
CA ASN A 543 -0.40 -3.41 4.43
C ASN A 543 -0.45 -4.42 5.58
N PHE A 544 0.39 -4.22 6.59
CA PHE A 544 0.49 -4.92 7.87
C PHE A 544 -0.19 -4.17 9.03
N THR A 545 -1.11 -3.24 8.76
CA THR A 545 -1.75 -2.44 9.82
C THR A 545 -2.34 -3.36 10.90
N LYS A 546 -1.92 -3.17 12.16
CA LYS A 546 -2.34 -3.99 13.32
C LYS A 546 -2.02 -5.50 13.22
N ALA A 547 -1.12 -5.92 12.33
CA ALA A 547 -0.68 -7.30 12.25
C ALA A 547 0.19 -7.69 13.46
N ASN A 548 0.25 -8.99 13.77
CA ASN A 548 1.15 -9.54 14.77
C ASN A 548 2.37 -10.17 14.09
N LEU A 549 3.49 -9.46 14.05
CA LEU A 549 4.79 -9.91 13.56
C LEU A 549 5.77 -10.28 14.71
N SER A 550 5.26 -10.46 15.93
CA SER A 550 6.11 -10.67 17.10
C SER A 550 7.00 -11.92 16.94
N GLY A 551 8.30 -11.74 17.16
CA GLY A 551 9.31 -12.80 17.00
C GLY A 551 9.50 -13.34 15.58
N ALA A 552 8.94 -12.70 14.55
CA ALA A 552 9.14 -13.11 13.16
C ALA A 552 10.60 -12.86 12.69
N ASP A 553 11.06 -13.62 11.70
CA ASP A 553 12.35 -13.38 11.04
C ASP A 553 12.14 -12.67 9.70
N LEU A 554 12.31 -11.36 9.70
CA LEU A 554 12.23 -10.46 8.55
C LEU A 554 13.63 -10.08 8.03
N SER A 555 14.68 -10.85 8.35
CA SER A 555 16.04 -10.47 7.98
C SER A 555 16.19 -10.37 6.46
N ARG A 556 16.77 -9.25 6.00
CA ARG A 556 16.92 -8.88 4.57
C ARG A 556 15.62 -8.78 3.77
N ALA A 557 14.46 -8.80 4.42
CA ALA A 557 13.19 -8.57 3.75
C ALA A 557 13.10 -7.13 3.20
N ASN A 558 12.31 -6.95 2.16
CA ASN A 558 12.08 -5.66 1.54
C ASN A 558 10.68 -5.13 1.84
N LEU A 559 10.56 -4.25 2.83
CA LEU A 559 9.32 -3.61 3.28
C LEU A 559 9.21 -2.14 2.84
N SER A 560 9.96 -1.70 1.83
CA SER A 560 9.91 -0.30 1.39
C SER A 560 8.48 0.15 1.07
N ALA A 561 8.13 1.36 1.48
CA ALA A 561 6.81 1.97 1.31
C ALA A 561 5.62 1.13 1.82
N SER A 562 5.85 0.27 2.81
CA SER A 562 4.79 -0.55 3.42
C SER A 562 4.09 0.16 4.58
N GLU A 563 2.82 -0.18 4.78
CA GLU A 563 2.00 0.30 5.91
C GLU A 563 2.03 -0.72 7.05
N ILE A 564 2.79 -0.45 8.10
CA ILE A 564 3.02 -1.32 9.25
C ILE A 564 2.48 -0.68 10.55
N SER A 565 1.71 0.40 10.43
CA SER A 565 1.20 1.17 11.56
C SER A 565 0.43 0.34 12.58
N ASN A 566 0.71 0.57 13.86
CA ASN A 566 0.12 -0.11 15.03
C ASN A 566 0.32 -1.64 15.04
N ALA A 567 1.30 -2.18 14.33
CA ALA A 567 1.61 -3.61 14.37
C ALA A 567 2.41 -3.97 15.63
N ASP A 568 2.36 -5.25 16.03
CA ASP A 568 3.27 -5.81 17.02
C ASP A 568 4.44 -6.49 16.31
N ILE A 569 5.62 -5.89 16.33
CA ILE A 569 6.87 -6.37 15.73
C ILE A 569 7.89 -6.66 16.85
N SER A 570 7.43 -6.85 18.08
CA SER A 570 8.31 -7.03 19.24
C SER A 570 9.17 -8.29 19.12
N GLY A 571 10.45 -8.16 19.46
CA GLY A 571 11.44 -9.24 19.40
C GLY A 571 11.71 -9.80 17.98
N ALA A 572 11.17 -9.20 16.92
CA ALA A 572 11.40 -9.67 15.56
C ALA A 572 12.84 -9.37 15.09
N ASN A 573 13.32 -10.15 14.12
CA ASN A 573 14.61 -9.93 13.48
C ASN A 573 14.44 -9.20 12.14
N LEU A 574 14.77 -7.92 12.08
CA LEU A 574 14.80 -7.08 10.88
C LEU A 574 16.25 -6.77 10.43
N SER A 575 17.23 -7.59 10.80
CA SER A 575 18.64 -7.32 10.47
C SER A 575 18.82 -7.21 8.95
N GLY A 576 19.34 -6.08 8.47
CA GLY A 576 19.54 -5.78 7.05
C GLY A 576 18.25 -5.63 6.23
N ALA A 577 17.08 -5.53 6.88
CA ALA A 577 15.82 -5.29 6.18
C ALA A 577 15.78 -3.88 5.58
N LYS A 578 15.00 -3.72 4.50
CA LYS A 578 14.72 -2.43 3.87
C LYS A 578 13.35 -1.93 4.31
N LEU A 579 13.29 -0.74 4.86
CA LEU A 579 12.09 -0.06 5.36
C LEU A 579 12.03 1.40 4.86
N GLN A 580 12.64 1.69 3.70
CA GLN A 580 12.62 3.05 3.15
C GLN A 580 11.18 3.53 3.00
N ASP A 581 10.88 4.74 3.48
CA ASP A 581 9.56 5.37 3.43
C ASP A 581 8.43 4.50 4.04
N ALA A 582 8.76 3.50 4.86
CA ALA A 582 7.76 2.64 5.49
C ALA A 582 7.06 3.39 6.64
N SER A 583 5.75 3.17 6.77
CA SER A 583 4.92 3.74 7.82
C SER A 583 4.83 2.76 8.98
N VAL A 584 5.61 2.99 10.04
CA VAL A 584 5.73 2.14 11.23
C VAL A 584 5.15 2.84 12.47
N GLN A 585 4.33 3.88 12.26
CA GLN A 585 3.78 4.74 13.31
C GLN A 585 3.04 3.94 14.39
N GLY A 586 3.29 4.27 15.66
CA GLY A 586 2.62 3.68 16.83
C GLY A 586 2.84 2.18 17.02
N SER A 587 3.77 1.58 16.29
CA SER A 587 4.02 0.13 16.35
C SER A 587 4.88 -0.25 17.54
N ASN A 588 4.74 -1.49 17.99
CA ASN A 588 5.58 -2.07 19.03
C ASN A 588 6.79 -2.79 18.41
N LEU A 589 7.98 -2.23 18.52
CA LEU A 589 9.27 -2.82 18.11
C LEU A 589 10.15 -3.15 19.34
N ALA A 590 9.57 -3.29 20.53
CA ALA A 590 10.35 -3.54 21.74
C ALA A 590 11.23 -4.78 21.59
N GLY A 591 12.54 -4.63 21.86
CA GLY A 591 13.54 -5.70 21.72
C GLY A 591 13.79 -6.21 20.30
N ALA A 592 13.28 -5.55 19.26
CA ALA A 592 13.52 -5.94 17.88
C ALA A 592 15.00 -5.76 17.48
N ARG A 593 15.47 -6.59 16.54
CA ARG A 593 16.84 -6.51 15.98
C ARG A 593 16.80 -5.83 14.61
N LEU A 594 17.24 -4.58 14.53
CA LEU A 594 17.29 -3.75 13.32
C LEU A 594 18.74 -3.49 12.87
N VAL A 595 19.67 -4.40 13.19
CA VAL A 595 21.10 -4.26 12.86
C VAL A 595 21.27 -4.01 11.37
N LYS A 596 21.88 -2.87 11.01
CA LYS A 596 22.10 -2.44 9.61
C LYS A 596 20.82 -2.40 8.76
N ALA A 597 19.65 -2.27 9.37
CA ALA A 597 18.42 -2.01 8.64
C ALA A 597 18.48 -0.63 7.98
N ASP A 598 17.83 -0.48 6.84
CA ASP A 598 17.71 0.77 6.12
C ASP A 598 16.29 1.33 6.32
N LEU A 599 16.19 2.34 7.18
CA LEU A 599 14.97 3.05 7.60
C LEU A 599 14.97 4.49 7.05
N ASN A 600 15.66 4.75 5.93
CA ASN A 600 15.69 6.10 5.34
C ASN A 600 14.26 6.60 5.04
N GLY A 601 13.90 7.79 5.56
CA GLY A 601 12.56 8.36 5.40
C GLY A 601 11.42 7.63 6.12
N ALA A 602 11.70 6.61 6.93
CA ALA A 602 10.66 5.84 7.61
C ALA A 602 9.89 6.70 8.64
N HIS A 603 8.59 6.49 8.75
CA HIS A 603 7.72 7.16 9.72
C HIS A 603 7.54 6.26 10.96
N LEU A 604 8.26 6.56 12.03
CA LEU A 604 8.29 5.83 13.31
C LEU A 604 7.75 6.67 14.47
N SER A 605 6.93 7.69 14.20
CA SER A 605 6.34 8.52 15.25
C SER A 605 5.55 7.66 16.24
N ASP A 606 5.70 7.97 17.53
CA ASP A 606 5.10 7.26 18.66
C ASP A 606 5.40 5.74 18.73
N ALA A 607 6.36 5.21 17.97
CA ALA A 607 6.73 3.80 18.02
C ALA A 607 7.48 3.43 19.31
N ASP A 608 7.30 2.20 19.80
CA ASP A 608 8.04 1.65 20.92
C ASP A 608 9.25 0.85 20.44
N LEU A 609 10.44 1.42 20.52
CA LEU A 609 11.74 0.82 20.19
C LEU A 609 12.53 0.46 21.46
N SER A 610 11.88 0.33 22.62
CA SER A 610 12.58 0.07 23.87
C SER A 610 13.41 -1.22 23.82
N GLY A 611 14.68 -1.11 24.20
CA GLY A 611 15.64 -2.21 24.16
C GLY A 611 15.95 -2.77 22.76
N ALA A 612 15.56 -2.10 21.68
CA ALA A 612 15.86 -2.54 20.32
C ALA A 612 17.35 -2.38 19.98
N ASP A 613 17.86 -3.23 19.08
CA ASP A 613 19.23 -3.19 18.55
C ASP A 613 19.21 -2.57 17.15
N LEU A 614 19.46 -1.26 17.06
CA LEU A 614 19.58 -0.48 15.82
C LEU A 614 21.05 -0.25 15.42
N SER A 615 21.97 -1.09 15.87
CA SER A 615 23.39 -0.89 15.61
C SER A 615 23.70 -0.86 14.10
N GLY A 616 24.35 0.21 13.65
CA GLY A 616 24.67 0.46 12.25
C GLY A 616 23.47 0.69 11.32
N ALA A 617 22.26 0.89 11.84
CA ALA A 617 21.08 1.18 11.03
C ALA A 617 21.17 2.57 10.37
N ASP A 618 20.52 2.74 9.23
CA ASP A 618 20.35 4.02 8.56
C ASP A 618 18.95 4.56 8.84
N LEU A 619 18.85 5.67 9.56
CA LEU A 619 17.63 6.39 9.90
C LEU A 619 17.63 7.81 9.31
N THR A 620 18.40 8.05 8.24
CA THR A 620 18.43 9.38 7.62
C THR A 620 17.04 9.85 7.23
N ASP A 621 16.71 11.08 7.61
CA ASP A 621 15.40 11.73 7.38
C ASP A 621 14.19 10.97 7.95
N ALA A 622 14.39 9.99 8.84
CA ALA A 622 13.29 9.30 9.52
C ALA A 622 12.58 10.21 10.54
N ASP A 623 11.28 9.98 10.74
CA ASP A 623 10.48 10.63 11.79
C ASP A 623 10.36 9.69 13.00
N LEU A 624 10.98 10.05 14.12
CA LEU A 624 10.90 9.37 15.42
C LEU A 624 10.23 10.26 16.47
N THR A 625 9.40 11.22 16.05
CA THR A 625 8.72 12.13 16.97
C THR A 625 7.93 11.35 18.02
N GLY A 626 8.19 11.63 19.30
CA GLY A 626 7.51 10.95 20.41
C GLY A 626 7.87 9.47 20.64
N ALA A 627 8.77 8.89 19.83
CA ALA A 627 9.13 7.47 19.94
C ALA A 627 9.82 7.12 21.27
N ASN A 628 9.63 5.90 21.74
CA ASN A 628 10.29 5.37 22.93
C ASN A 628 11.49 4.52 22.56
N LEU A 629 12.71 5.05 22.69
CA LEU A 629 13.96 4.34 22.47
C LEU A 629 14.64 3.91 23.78
N THR A 630 13.94 3.87 24.92
CA THR A 630 14.58 3.59 26.23
C THR A 630 15.46 2.33 26.18
N GLY A 631 16.74 2.46 26.51
CA GLY A 631 17.69 1.34 26.55
C GLY A 631 18.06 0.72 25.20
N ALA A 632 17.68 1.34 24.07
CA ALA A 632 18.07 0.88 22.73
C ALA A 632 19.57 1.08 22.45
N ASP A 633 20.11 0.27 21.54
CA ASP A 633 21.47 0.42 21.00
C ASP A 633 21.43 1.03 19.60
N LEU A 634 21.95 2.25 19.46
CA LEU A 634 22.09 3.00 18.21
C LEU A 634 23.57 3.16 17.82
N SER A 635 24.47 2.34 18.37
CA SER A 635 25.90 2.42 18.07
C SER A 635 26.16 2.36 16.56
N ASP A 636 27.01 3.26 16.06
CA ASP A 636 27.35 3.39 14.63
C ASP A 636 26.15 3.69 13.69
N ALA A 637 24.96 4.00 14.21
CA ALA A 637 23.81 4.32 13.38
C ALA A 637 23.95 5.72 12.73
N ARG A 638 23.22 5.91 11.62
CA ARG A 638 23.16 7.18 10.88
C ARG A 638 21.78 7.82 11.06
N LEU A 639 21.71 8.93 11.77
CA LEU A 639 20.51 9.72 12.07
C LEU A 639 20.62 11.14 11.48
N VAL A 640 21.13 11.26 10.25
CA VAL A 640 21.24 12.56 9.58
C VAL A 640 19.85 13.10 9.27
N GLY A 641 19.52 14.31 9.73
CA GLY A 641 18.22 14.95 9.48
C GLY A 641 17.02 14.31 10.19
N THR A 642 17.23 13.27 11.01
CA THR A 642 16.18 12.56 11.73
C THR A 642 15.46 13.46 12.73
N ASP A 643 14.14 13.32 12.84
CA ASP A 643 13.34 14.03 13.83
C ASP A 643 13.11 13.16 15.08
N LEU A 644 13.77 13.48 16.18
CA LEU A 644 13.63 12.87 17.51
C LEU A 644 12.90 13.81 18.49
N THR A 645 12.15 14.80 18.00
CA THR A 645 11.42 15.73 18.85
C THR A 645 10.51 14.97 19.82
N LEU A 646 10.54 15.33 21.11
CA LEU A 646 9.80 14.67 22.20
C LEU A 646 10.14 13.18 22.45
N ALA A 647 11.11 12.60 21.74
CA ALA A 647 11.46 11.19 21.89
C ALA A 647 12.06 10.88 23.27
N ASN A 648 11.79 9.67 23.76
CA ASN A 648 12.41 9.14 24.97
C ASN A 648 13.63 8.28 24.60
N VAL A 649 14.81 8.85 24.76
CA VAL A 649 16.11 8.27 24.39
C VAL A 649 16.93 7.96 25.64
N MET A 650 16.30 7.77 26.81
CA MET A 650 16.97 7.55 28.10
C MET A 650 17.72 6.21 28.14
N GLY A 651 18.91 6.20 28.73
CA GLY A 651 19.72 4.99 28.92
C GLY A 651 20.17 4.30 27.62
N THR A 652 20.05 4.98 26.48
CA THR A 652 20.46 4.47 25.18
C THR A 652 21.96 4.50 24.99
N THR A 653 22.46 3.64 24.09
CA THR A 653 23.86 3.70 23.63
C THR A 653 23.90 4.31 22.23
N LEU A 654 24.49 5.49 22.09
CA LEU A 654 24.67 6.21 20.82
C LEU A 654 26.15 6.28 20.39
N ALA A 655 26.99 5.34 20.80
CA ALA A 655 28.42 5.44 20.56
C ALA A 655 28.73 5.54 19.04
N ARG A 656 29.44 6.60 18.63
CA ARG A 656 29.81 6.88 17.22
C ARG A 656 28.62 7.10 16.27
N THR A 657 27.43 7.40 16.79
CA THR A 657 26.26 7.73 15.99
C THR A 657 26.41 9.10 15.31
N SER A 658 25.97 9.21 14.06
CA SER A 658 25.90 10.49 13.34
C SER A 658 24.51 11.08 13.48
N LEU A 659 24.37 12.23 14.15
CA LEU A 659 23.13 13.01 14.33
C LEU A 659 23.23 14.38 13.64
N LEU A 660 23.95 14.45 12.51
CA LEU A 660 24.15 15.69 11.76
C LEU A 660 22.79 16.29 11.36
N GLY A 661 22.50 17.51 11.83
CA GLY A 661 21.24 18.19 11.53
C GLY A 661 19.98 17.51 12.10
N ALA A 662 20.12 16.55 13.02
CA ALA A 662 18.98 15.92 13.67
C ALA A 662 18.24 16.92 14.57
N LYS A 663 16.93 16.71 14.75
CA LYS A 663 16.09 17.50 15.66
C LYS A 663 15.81 16.70 16.92
N LEU A 664 16.11 17.23 18.08
CA LEU A 664 15.96 16.58 19.39
C LEU A 664 15.26 17.51 20.39
N ASN A 665 14.42 18.43 19.90
CA ASN A 665 13.75 19.41 20.75
C ASN A 665 12.88 18.70 21.80
N TRP A 666 13.09 19.04 23.07
CA TRP A 666 12.44 18.40 24.24
C TRP A 666 12.62 16.88 24.37
N ALA A 667 13.60 16.29 23.68
CA ALA A 667 13.91 14.87 23.82
C ALA A 667 14.52 14.57 25.21
N LYS A 668 14.28 13.35 25.71
CA LYS A 668 14.81 12.87 27.00
C LYS A 668 16.00 11.95 26.76
N LEU A 669 17.21 12.42 27.02
CA LEU A 669 18.47 11.69 26.82
C LEU A 669 19.25 11.47 28.12
N SER A 670 18.60 11.63 29.29
CA SER A 670 19.29 11.56 30.58
C SER A 670 19.90 10.18 30.83
N GLY A 671 21.14 10.21 31.34
CA GLY A 671 21.94 9.01 31.62
C GLY A 671 22.39 8.21 30.39
N SER A 672 22.15 8.68 29.17
CA SER A 672 22.53 7.97 27.94
C SER A 672 24.04 8.04 27.66
N SER A 673 24.56 7.04 26.95
CA SER A 673 25.96 6.98 26.52
C SER A 673 26.10 7.55 25.11
N ILE A 674 26.53 8.80 25.03
CA ILE A 674 26.58 9.62 23.82
C ILE A 674 28.05 9.95 23.50
N LYS A 675 28.88 8.91 23.35
CA LYS A 675 30.33 9.07 23.14
C LYS A 675 30.69 9.21 21.68
N ARG A 676 31.54 10.19 21.37
CA ARG A 676 32.10 10.40 20.03
C ARG A 676 31.01 10.49 18.95
N CYS A 677 29.87 11.07 19.30
CA CYS A 677 28.76 11.30 18.36
C CYS A 677 29.01 12.57 17.55
N GLN A 678 28.28 12.72 16.45
CA GLN A 678 28.28 13.94 15.64
C GLN A 678 26.92 14.64 15.73
N PHE A 679 26.82 15.67 16.55
CA PHE A 679 25.65 16.55 16.68
C PHE A 679 25.80 17.85 15.89
N ALA A 680 26.73 17.91 14.94
CA ALA A 680 26.93 19.14 14.18
C ALA A 680 25.61 19.63 13.56
N ARG A 681 25.29 20.91 13.74
CA ARG A 681 24.02 21.53 13.28
C ARG A 681 22.73 20.92 13.84
N ALA A 682 22.79 20.08 14.86
CA ALA A 682 21.60 19.50 15.47
C ALA A 682 20.84 20.53 16.31
N GLU A 683 19.53 20.34 16.45
CA GLU A 683 18.64 21.16 17.28
C GLU A 683 18.30 20.42 18.56
N LEU A 684 18.61 20.99 19.73
CA LEU A 684 18.41 20.38 21.05
C LEU A 684 17.69 21.33 22.02
N PHE A 685 16.78 22.16 21.52
CA PHE A 685 16.07 23.14 22.36
C PHE A 685 15.34 22.43 23.50
N GLY A 686 15.68 22.77 24.75
CA GLY A 686 15.03 22.20 25.93
C GLY A 686 15.21 20.69 26.12
N ALA A 687 16.15 20.05 25.42
CA ALA A 687 16.45 18.63 25.59
C ALA A 687 17.07 18.32 26.96
N ASP A 688 16.82 17.13 27.49
CA ASP A 688 17.40 16.67 28.77
C ASP A 688 18.56 15.70 28.54
N LEU A 689 19.80 16.17 28.70
CA LEU A 689 21.04 15.41 28.62
C LEU A 689 21.71 15.25 30.00
N SER A 690 20.94 15.38 31.09
CA SER A 690 21.51 15.35 32.44
C SER A 690 22.15 14.00 32.77
N GLY A 691 23.33 14.06 33.40
CA GLY A 691 24.11 12.87 33.77
C GLY A 691 24.65 12.04 32.60
N SER A 692 24.48 12.47 31.36
CA SER A 692 24.88 11.70 30.17
C SER A 692 26.39 11.75 29.93
N ASP A 693 26.89 10.72 29.25
CA ASP A 693 28.31 10.61 28.89
C ASP A 693 28.53 11.13 27.47
N LEU A 694 29.06 12.34 27.37
CA LEU A 694 29.25 13.13 26.14
C LEU A 694 30.73 13.21 25.70
N GLU A 695 31.57 12.28 26.18
CA GLU A 695 33.01 12.31 25.94
C GLU A 695 33.35 12.30 24.43
N GLY A 696 34.11 13.31 24.00
CA GLY A 696 34.58 13.43 22.62
C GLY A 696 33.50 13.68 21.58
N THR A 697 32.30 14.10 22.00
CA THR A 697 31.19 14.38 21.09
C THR A 697 31.34 15.74 20.43
N ASP A 698 31.00 15.79 19.14
CA ASP A 698 31.10 16.96 18.29
C ASP A 698 29.75 17.68 18.22
N PHE A 699 29.69 18.89 18.76
CA PHE A 699 28.53 19.77 18.75
C PHE A 699 28.71 20.96 17.81
N THR A 700 29.67 20.97 16.89
CA THR A 700 29.96 22.13 16.06
C THR A 700 28.70 22.71 15.40
N ARG A 701 28.39 23.98 15.68
CA ARG A 701 27.18 24.69 15.21
C ARG A 701 25.85 24.09 15.66
N ALA A 702 25.82 23.33 16.75
CA ALA A 702 24.57 22.83 17.33
C ALA A 702 23.81 23.94 18.08
N TYR A 703 22.49 23.81 18.14
CA TYR A 703 21.60 24.68 18.88
C TYR A 703 21.14 23.97 20.16
N ILE A 704 21.83 24.21 21.27
CA ILE A 704 21.65 23.53 22.57
C ILE A 704 20.99 24.48 23.59
N THR A 705 20.14 25.38 23.09
CA THR A 705 19.53 26.43 23.89
C THR A 705 18.55 25.86 24.90
N ARG A 706 18.65 26.34 26.15
CA ARG A 706 17.82 25.88 27.29
C ARG A 706 17.86 24.38 27.57
N ALA A 707 18.83 23.65 27.03
CA ALA A 707 18.98 22.23 27.31
C ALA A 707 19.51 22.00 28.73
N ASN A 708 19.19 20.84 29.31
CA ASN A 708 19.70 20.41 30.59
C ASN A 708 20.90 19.48 30.42
N LEU A 709 22.11 19.97 30.67
CA LEU A 709 23.38 19.25 30.63
C LEU A 709 23.96 19.01 32.04
N SER A 710 23.16 19.20 33.09
CA SER A 710 23.64 19.14 34.48
C SER A 710 24.27 17.78 34.81
N GLY A 711 25.43 17.81 35.47
CA GLY A 711 26.19 16.62 35.85
C GLY A 711 26.69 15.75 34.69
N SER A 712 26.61 16.21 33.44
CA SER A 712 27.07 15.46 32.28
C SER A 712 28.60 15.40 32.18
N ARG A 713 29.14 14.38 31.50
CA ARG A 713 30.57 14.21 31.26
C ARG A 713 30.93 14.64 29.84
N MET A 714 31.47 15.84 29.68
CA MET A 714 31.74 16.49 28.39
C MET A 714 33.24 16.63 28.06
N ARG A 715 34.10 15.77 28.64
CA ARG A 715 35.55 15.83 28.40
C ARG A 715 35.87 15.70 26.92
N ASN A 716 36.73 16.59 26.43
CA ASN A 716 37.13 16.64 25.02
C ASN A 716 35.97 16.82 24.03
N ALA A 717 34.79 17.27 24.46
CA ALA A 717 33.72 17.65 23.55
C ALA A 717 34.17 18.83 22.68
N ILE A 718 33.72 18.85 21.43
CA ILE A 718 33.99 19.93 20.47
C ILE A 718 32.76 20.81 20.44
N LEU A 719 32.91 22.07 20.84
CA LEU A 719 31.79 23.02 20.93
C LEU A 719 31.87 24.15 19.90
N ASP A 720 32.86 24.20 19.00
CA ASP A 720 33.09 25.34 18.12
C ASP A 720 31.79 25.87 17.43
N ASP A 721 31.50 27.16 17.58
CA ASP A 721 30.31 27.87 17.08
C ASP A 721 28.95 27.37 17.66
N THR A 722 28.91 26.80 18.88
CA THR A 722 27.66 26.27 19.47
C THR A 722 26.85 27.35 20.18
N ASP A 723 25.51 27.26 20.08
CA ASP A 723 24.60 28.08 20.88
C ASP A 723 24.13 27.33 22.13
N LEU A 724 24.61 27.75 23.30
CA LEU A 724 24.31 27.24 24.64
C LEU A 724 23.47 28.25 25.45
N THR A 725 22.82 29.21 24.80
CA THR A 725 22.04 30.26 25.50
C THR A 725 21.00 29.65 26.44
N GLY A 726 21.06 30.04 27.72
CA GLY A 726 20.18 29.55 28.79
C GLY A 726 20.34 28.06 29.15
N ALA A 727 21.38 27.37 28.67
CA ALA A 727 21.60 25.96 28.98
C ALA A 727 22.04 25.75 30.44
N ASN A 728 21.61 24.64 31.05
CA ASN A 728 22.02 24.25 32.40
C ASN A 728 23.18 23.26 32.35
N LEU A 729 24.40 23.72 32.59
CA LEU A 729 25.65 22.96 32.67
C LEU A 729 26.11 22.76 34.13
N SER A 730 25.23 22.94 35.12
CA SER A 730 25.62 22.89 36.53
C SER A 730 26.23 21.52 36.89
N GLY A 731 27.40 21.56 37.54
CA GLY A 731 28.15 20.36 37.91
C GLY A 731 28.69 19.51 36.76
N ALA A 732 28.63 19.97 35.50
CA ALA A 732 29.15 19.23 34.36
C ALA A 732 30.70 19.15 34.38
N ASP A 733 31.25 18.06 33.83
CA ASP A 733 32.69 17.87 33.64
C ASP A 733 33.11 18.32 32.23
N LEU A 734 33.62 19.55 32.15
CA LEU A 734 34.07 20.24 30.94
C LEU A 734 35.60 20.31 30.88
N HIS A 735 36.30 19.36 31.53
CA HIS A 735 37.76 19.37 31.60
C HIS A 735 38.39 19.39 30.19
N GLY A 736 39.26 20.38 29.95
CA GLY A 736 39.98 20.55 28.69
C GLY A 736 39.13 21.00 27.49
N VAL A 737 37.86 21.36 27.69
CA VAL A 737 36.98 21.82 26.61
C VAL A 737 37.44 23.18 26.08
N ARG A 738 37.35 23.35 24.76
CA ARG A 738 37.62 24.61 24.07
C ARG A 738 36.30 25.28 23.72
N PHE A 739 36.13 26.51 24.19
CA PHE A 739 35.06 27.40 23.76
C PHE A 739 35.63 28.42 22.76
N SER A 740 35.01 28.55 21.60
CA SER A 740 35.48 29.39 20.49
C SER A 740 34.31 29.89 19.66
N HIS A 741 33.95 31.16 19.87
CA HIS A 741 32.78 31.83 19.27
C HIS A 741 31.42 31.23 19.66
N ASP A 742 31.36 30.63 20.85
CA ASP A 742 30.12 30.06 21.38
C ASP A 742 29.23 31.13 22.04
N HIS A 743 27.92 30.89 22.05
CA HIS A 743 26.95 31.75 22.73
C HIS A 743 26.55 31.09 24.05
N LEU A 744 26.78 31.76 25.17
CA LEU A 744 26.54 31.23 26.52
C LEU A 744 25.67 32.16 27.37
N ASP A 745 24.97 33.11 26.74
CA ASP A 745 24.17 34.09 27.46
C ASP A 745 23.14 33.39 28.37
N ASP A 746 23.03 33.85 29.61
CA ASP A 746 22.17 33.29 30.67
C ASP A 746 22.41 31.80 31.01
N ALA A 747 23.53 31.19 30.59
CA ALA A 747 23.83 29.79 30.91
C ALA A 747 24.24 29.58 32.38
N ASP A 748 23.93 28.41 32.94
CA ASP A 748 24.29 28.02 34.32
C ASP A 748 25.42 26.99 34.32
N LEU A 749 26.64 27.41 34.65
CA LEU A 749 27.82 26.57 34.84
C LEU A 749 28.17 26.39 36.33
N SER A 750 27.22 26.60 37.24
CA SER A 750 27.52 26.56 38.68
C SER A 750 28.06 25.19 39.12
N GLY A 751 29.19 25.21 39.82
CA GLY A 751 29.88 23.99 40.27
C GLY A 751 30.50 23.13 39.16
N ALA A 752 30.50 23.57 37.90
CA ALA A 752 31.10 22.82 36.80
C ALA A 752 32.63 22.73 36.91
N ASP A 753 33.21 21.68 36.33
CA ASP A 753 34.65 21.45 36.27
C ASP A 753 35.21 21.86 34.89
N LEU A 754 35.83 23.03 34.83
CA LEU A 754 36.48 23.61 33.67
C LEU A 754 38.01 23.61 33.80
N ARG A 755 38.59 22.67 34.55
CA ARG A 755 40.06 22.57 34.66
C ARG A 755 40.69 22.49 33.27
N GLY A 756 41.68 23.34 33.00
CA GLY A 756 42.37 23.39 31.70
C GLY A 756 41.50 23.77 30.50
N ALA A 757 40.24 24.19 30.69
CA ALA A 757 39.40 24.68 29.60
C ALA A 757 39.88 26.06 29.12
N SER A 758 39.60 26.40 27.85
CA SER A 758 39.90 27.71 27.29
C SER A 758 38.67 28.37 26.70
N MET A 759 38.44 29.64 27.04
CA MET A 759 37.37 30.47 26.49
C MET A 759 37.97 31.64 25.71
N ASN A 760 37.70 31.69 24.40
CA ASN A 760 38.34 32.63 23.50
C ASN A 760 37.31 33.36 22.61
N SER A 761 37.51 34.67 22.41
CA SER A 761 36.81 35.47 21.38
C SER A 761 35.28 35.44 21.50
N MET A 762 34.75 35.75 22.69
CA MET A 762 33.31 35.64 22.98
C MET A 762 32.85 36.66 24.02
N THR A 763 31.52 36.85 24.10
CA THR A 763 30.86 37.63 25.16
C THR A 763 30.04 36.67 26.01
N LEU A 764 30.09 36.86 27.32
CA LEU A 764 29.34 36.11 28.31
C LEU A 764 28.44 37.09 29.06
N ASN A 765 27.14 37.13 28.75
CA ASN A 765 26.17 37.97 29.45
C ASN A 765 25.29 37.13 30.40
N GLY A 766 25.13 37.56 31.65
CA GLY A 766 24.20 36.92 32.60
C GLY A 766 24.60 35.51 33.05
N VAL A 767 25.85 35.10 32.83
CA VAL A 767 26.28 33.71 33.05
C VAL A 767 26.49 33.41 34.54
N ASN A 768 25.91 32.31 35.02
CA ASN A 768 26.14 31.82 36.38
C ASN A 768 27.30 30.83 36.41
N MET A 769 28.46 31.25 36.89
CA MET A 769 29.68 30.45 37.04
C MET A 769 30.07 30.31 38.52
N ARG A 770 29.09 30.31 39.43
CA ARG A 770 29.33 30.22 40.88
C ARG A 770 29.99 28.90 41.26
N LYS A 771 31.05 28.95 42.08
CA LYS A 771 31.82 27.78 42.54
C LYS A 771 32.39 26.92 41.41
N VAL A 772 32.62 27.50 40.24
CA VAL A 772 33.22 26.78 39.12
C VAL A 772 34.67 26.45 39.43
N ASN A 773 35.18 25.32 38.93
CA ASN A 773 36.58 24.95 39.03
C ASN A 773 37.27 25.16 37.69
N MET A 774 38.00 26.26 37.52
CA MET A 774 38.67 26.63 36.27
C MET A 774 40.19 26.73 36.46
N ARG A 775 40.74 25.93 37.38
CA ARG A 775 42.17 25.90 37.66
C ARG A 775 42.98 25.63 36.39
N SER A 776 44.02 26.44 36.18
CA SER A 776 44.89 26.37 34.99
C SER A 776 44.16 26.50 33.65
N GLY A 777 42.93 27.03 33.65
CA GLY A 777 42.21 27.40 32.43
C GLY A 777 42.67 28.75 31.86
N SER A 778 42.03 29.19 30.77
CA SER A 778 42.32 30.50 30.17
C SER A 778 41.08 31.22 29.64
N PHE A 779 41.00 32.51 29.91
CA PHE A 779 40.12 33.48 29.25
C PHE A 779 40.97 34.37 28.34
N LYS A 780 40.58 34.52 27.06
CA LYS A 780 41.33 35.33 26.10
C LYS A 780 40.40 36.11 25.17
N VAL A 781 40.60 37.42 25.03
CA VAL A 781 39.80 38.29 24.14
C VAL A 781 38.30 38.09 24.41
N LEU A 782 37.86 38.46 25.61
CA LEU A 782 36.54 38.08 26.12
C LEU A 782 35.91 39.19 26.96
N SER A 783 34.58 39.34 26.88
CA SER A 783 33.79 40.21 27.77
C SER A 783 32.92 39.37 28.70
N LEU A 784 32.91 39.69 29.99
CA LEU A 784 31.98 39.16 30.99
C LEU A 784 31.09 40.31 31.47
N GLU A 785 29.78 40.14 31.35
CA GLU A 785 28.78 41.14 31.71
C GLU A 785 27.73 40.50 32.61
N ASP A 786 27.36 41.18 33.71
CA ASP A 786 26.28 40.77 34.61
C ASP A 786 26.38 39.30 35.12
N SER A 787 27.62 38.80 35.28
CA SER A 787 27.91 37.38 35.55
C SER A 787 28.35 37.11 37.00
N ASP A 788 28.07 35.92 37.53
CA ASP A 788 28.43 35.51 38.90
C ASP A 788 29.51 34.41 38.91
N LEU A 789 30.70 34.75 39.39
CA LEU A 789 31.87 33.88 39.58
C LEU A 789 32.20 33.68 41.08
N SER A 790 31.24 33.91 41.98
CA SER A 790 31.48 33.85 43.42
C SER A 790 31.89 32.45 43.91
N GLY A 791 32.87 32.41 44.81
CA GLY A 791 33.38 31.16 45.40
C GLY A 791 34.09 30.22 44.43
N SER A 792 34.44 30.67 43.23
CA SER A 792 35.09 29.85 42.19
C SER A 792 36.58 29.62 42.42
N ASP A 793 37.10 28.47 41.97
CA ASP A 793 38.53 28.13 41.97
C ASP A 793 39.14 28.55 40.62
N LEU A 794 39.84 29.68 40.65
CA LEU A 794 40.48 30.35 39.50
C LEU A 794 42.01 30.33 39.65
N ARG A 795 42.54 29.34 40.38
CA ARG A 795 43.99 29.25 40.64
C ARG A 795 44.76 29.00 39.36
N ASP A 796 45.87 29.71 39.21
CA ASP A 796 46.75 29.61 38.05
C ASP A 796 46.03 29.85 36.70
N THR A 797 44.82 30.44 36.71
CA THR A 797 44.03 30.74 35.50
C THR A 797 44.63 31.96 34.77
N ALA A 798 44.72 31.88 33.45
CA ALA A 798 45.20 32.99 32.62
C ALA A 798 44.03 33.85 32.14
N PHE A 799 44.10 35.16 32.36
CA PHE A 799 43.16 36.14 31.84
C PHE A 799 43.93 37.13 30.97
N ASN A 800 43.63 37.16 29.67
CA ASN A 800 44.35 37.98 28.69
C ASN A 800 43.36 38.76 27.83
N GLN A 801 43.40 40.10 27.87
CA GLN A 801 42.47 40.96 27.14
C GLN A 801 41.01 40.64 27.51
N VAL A 802 40.71 40.74 28.81
CA VAL A 802 39.38 40.45 29.36
C VAL A 802 38.75 41.71 29.92
N ALA A 803 37.51 41.99 29.55
CA ALA A 803 36.68 43.03 30.16
C ALA A 803 35.66 42.39 31.10
N MET A 804 35.46 42.95 32.29
CA MET A 804 34.43 42.51 33.24
C MET A 804 33.59 43.70 33.68
N THR A 805 32.29 43.63 33.46
CA THR A 805 31.30 44.66 33.79
C THR A 805 30.23 44.05 34.70
N ASN A 806 30.04 44.61 35.89
CA ASN A 806 29.07 44.13 36.88
C ASN A 806 29.23 42.62 37.22
N VAL A 807 30.47 42.18 37.43
CA VAL A 807 30.80 40.77 37.72
C VAL A 807 31.01 40.55 39.22
N ASN A 808 30.45 39.47 39.77
CA ASN A 808 30.66 39.07 41.16
C ASN A 808 31.78 38.02 41.27
N LEU A 809 32.92 38.37 41.87
CA LEU A 809 34.05 37.47 42.16
C LEU A 809 34.20 37.17 43.66
N SER A 810 33.20 37.50 44.48
CA SER A 810 33.32 37.41 45.93
C SER A 810 33.67 35.99 46.42
N GLY A 811 34.65 35.89 47.31
CA GLY A 811 35.12 34.64 47.90
C GLY A 811 35.81 33.66 46.93
N SER A 812 36.12 34.06 45.68
CA SER A 812 36.86 33.22 44.74
C SER A 812 38.35 33.10 45.11
N ASP A 813 39.01 32.03 44.65
CA ASP A 813 40.45 31.83 44.78
C ASP A 813 41.16 32.06 43.45
N MET A 814 41.80 33.22 43.30
CA MET A 814 42.56 33.61 42.12
C MET A 814 44.08 33.49 42.35
N SER A 815 44.51 32.69 43.33
CA SER A 815 45.93 32.63 43.66
C SER A 815 46.78 32.06 42.51
N GLY A 816 47.87 32.75 42.18
CA GLY A 816 48.71 32.40 41.03
C GLY A 816 48.14 32.76 39.65
N ALA A 817 46.93 33.34 39.57
CA ALA A 817 46.34 33.75 38.30
C ALA A 817 47.20 34.81 37.58
N ASN A 818 47.10 34.86 36.24
CA ASN A 818 47.80 35.84 35.42
C ASN A 818 46.80 36.82 34.81
N LEU A 819 46.89 38.09 35.18
CA LEU A 819 46.00 39.17 34.75
C LEU A 819 46.73 40.11 33.79
N THR A 820 46.47 39.98 32.49
CA THR A 820 47.10 40.80 31.45
C THR A 820 46.04 41.55 30.64
N GLN A 821 46.17 42.88 30.56
CA GLN A 821 45.23 43.76 29.86
C GLN A 821 43.76 43.56 30.28
N ILE A 822 43.50 43.64 31.59
CA ILE A 822 42.16 43.44 32.15
C ILE A 822 41.49 44.76 32.53
N PHE A 823 40.21 44.89 32.19
CA PHE A 823 39.37 46.04 32.52
C PHE A 823 38.24 45.63 33.47
N PHE A 824 38.12 46.32 34.61
CA PHE A 824 37.05 46.10 35.58
C PHE A 824 36.14 47.33 35.67
N PHE A 825 34.83 47.10 35.58
CA PHE A 825 33.79 48.10 35.83
C PHE A 825 32.70 47.50 36.73
N GLY A 826 32.59 47.97 37.97
CA GLY A 826 31.57 47.46 38.91
C GLY A 826 31.81 46.00 39.35
N VAL A 827 33.06 45.56 39.50
CA VAL A 827 33.41 44.19 39.90
C VAL A 827 33.47 44.06 41.42
N ASP A 828 32.73 43.11 42.00
CA ASP A 828 32.79 42.80 43.44
C ASP A 828 33.83 41.72 43.72
N MET A 829 34.89 42.08 44.45
CA MET A 829 36.01 41.18 44.78
C MET A 829 36.11 40.92 46.30
N LYS A 830 35.01 41.07 47.04
CA LYS A 830 35.00 40.88 48.50
C LYS A 830 35.51 39.48 48.88
N GLY A 831 36.52 39.42 49.75
CA GLY A 831 37.06 38.15 50.26
C GLY A 831 37.83 37.30 49.24
N VAL A 832 38.18 37.84 48.07
CA VAL A 832 38.96 37.13 47.05
C VAL A 832 40.37 36.78 47.55
N ASN A 833 40.94 35.66 47.10
CA ASN A 833 42.36 35.34 47.29
C ASN A 833 43.19 35.71 46.06
N LEU A 834 44.03 36.73 46.17
CA LEU A 834 44.93 37.25 45.13
C LEU A 834 46.42 36.95 45.43
N GLU A 835 46.71 36.00 46.31
CA GLU A 835 48.10 35.61 46.61
C GLU A 835 48.82 35.09 45.35
N ARG A 836 50.05 35.55 45.12
CA ARG A 836 50.89 35.20 43.95
C ARG A 836 50.30 35.57 42.59
N VAL A 837 49.28 36.42 42.52
CA VAL A 837 48.73 36.89 41.24
C VAL A 837 49.78 37.69 40.46
N LYS A 838 49.82 37.51 39.14
CA LYS A 838 50.65 38.30 38.21
C LYS A 838 49.77 39.33 37.52
N TYR A 839 50.26 40.56 37.37
CA TYR A 839 49.47 41.66 36.81
C TYR A 839 50.35 42.62 36.00
N ASP A 840 49.78 43.26 34.99
CA ASP A 840 50.36 44.43 34.31
C ASP A 840 49.82 45.76 34.87
N GLU A 841 50.30 46.89 34.35
CA GLU A 841 49.89 48.20 34.83
C GLU A 841 48.38 48.48 34.61
N ILE A 842 47.80 47.91 33.55
CA ILE A 842 46.38 48.07 33.22
C ILE A 842 45.54 47.29 34.26
N ALA A 843 45.89 46.03 34.53
CA ALA A 843 45.24 45.21 35.53
C ALA A 843 45.36 45.81 36.94
N LEU A 844 46.50 46.42 37.30
CA LEU A 844 46.67 47.10 38.58
C LEU A 844 45.70 48.27 38.76
N ARG A 845 45.49 49.09 37.71
CA ARG A 845 44.52 50.19 37.73
C ARG A 845 43.08 49.69 37.89
N SER A 846 42.73 48.60 37.20
CA SER A 846 41.42 47.97 37.30
C SER A 846 41.16 47.39 38.71
N LEU A 847 42.16 46.71 39.29
CA LEU A 847 42.08 46.19 40.66
C LEU A 847 41.85 47.31 41.69
N ALA A 848 42.54 48.45 41.56
CA ALA A 848 42.39 49.59 42.47
C ALA A 848 40.96 50.16 42.52
N ASN A 849 40.18 50.00 41.45
CA ASN A 849 38.80 50.47 41.34
C ASN A 849 37.74 49.42 41.76
N SER A 850 38.15 48.26 42.27
CA SER A 850 37.25 47.15 42.62
C SER A 850 36.99 47.06 44.14
N ASN A 851 35.89 46.41 44.55
CA ASN A 851 35.61 46.19 45.98
C ASN A 851 36.50 45.09 46.56
N LEU A 852 37.63 45.46 47.16
CA LEU A 852 38.62 44.53 47.72
C LEU A 852 38.46 44.25 49.22
N SER A 853 37.28 44.48 49.79
CA SER A 853 37.05 44.30 51.23
C SER A 853 37.31 42.85 51.67
N GLY A 854 38.23 42.67 52.63
CA GLY A 854 38.60 41.34 53.15
C GLY A 854 39.42 40.46 52.19
N ALA A 855 39.90 41.00 51.06
CA ALA A 855 40.73 40.26 50.12
C ALA A 855 42.10 39.88 50.72
N ARG A 856 42.62 38.70 50.37
CA ARG A 856 43.99 38.26 50.69
C ARG A 856 44.92 38.58 49.53
N MET A 857 46.08 39.18 49.81
CA MET A 857 47.01 39.65 48.77
C MET A 857 48.46 39.45 49.19
N SER A 858 49.34 39.29 48.21
CA SER A 858 50.79 39.34 48.43
C SER A 858 51.23 40.75 48.88
N ALA A 859 52.35 40.82 49.61
CA ALA A 859 52.86 42.08 50.17
C ALA A 859 53.29 43.10 49.09
N ASP A 860 53.77 42.63 47.94
CA ASP A 860 54.07 43.43 46.76
C ASP A 860 52.82 44.04 46.12
N LEU A 861 51.78 43.24 45.84
CA LEU A 861 50.51 43.73 45.30
C LEU A 861 49.89 44.81 46.19
N LYS A 862 49.91 44.60 47.52
CA LYS A 862 49.38 45.58 48.46
C LYS A 862 50.10 46.93 48.36
N ARG A 863 51.43 46.94 48.30
CA ARG A 863 52.23 48.16 48.15
C ARG A 863 51.98 48.86 46.82
N ASP A 864 51.80 48.10 45.74
CA ASP A 864 51.56 48.68 44.42
C ASP A 864 50.16 49.30 44.32
N LEU A 865 49.14 48.69 44.96
CA LEU A 865 47.80 49.28 45.07
C LEU A 865 47.80 50.56 45.92
N GLU A 866 48.52 50.59 47.04
CA GLU A 866 48.69 51.78 47.89
C GLU A 866 49.32 52.94 47.09
N ARG A 867 50.40 52.67 46.35
CA ARG A 867 51.04 53.67 45.46
C ARG A 867 50.10 54.16 44.35
N GLN A 868 49.24 53.29 43.85
CA GLN A 868 48.30 53.66 42.80
C GLN A 868 47.16 54.55 43.33
N ALA A 869 46.72 54.32 44.58
CA ALA A 869 45.77 55.19 45.27
C ALA A 869 46.37 56.59 45.54
N GLU A 870 47.62 56.67 45.97
CA GLU A 870 48.33 57.94 46.17
C GLU A 870 48.45 58.77 44.87
N LYS A 871 48.69 58.11 43.72
CA LYS A 871 48.70 58.78 42.41
C LYS A 871 47.32 59.32 42.03
N ALA A 872 46.25 58.60 42.35
CA ALA A 872 44.88 59.05 42.08
C ALA A 872 44.48 60.27 42.92
N GLU A 873 44.95 60.37 44.17
CA GLU A 873 44.68 61.50 45.07
C GLU A 873 45.51 62.76 44.76
N THR A 874 46.67 62.62 44.12
CA THR A 874 47.60 63.74 43.84
C THR A 874 47.40 64.41 42.47
N GLY A 875 46.55 63.86 41.60
CA GLY A 875 46.19 64.46 40.30
C GLY A 875 47.33 64.51 39.27
N LEU A 876 48.38 63.70 39.44
CA LEU A 876 49.55 63.58 38.57
C LEU A 876 49.48 62.36 37.65
#